data_AF-A0A4S4CJK5-F1
#
_entry.id   AF-A0A4S4CJK5-F1
#
_cell.length_a   1.000
_cell.length_b   1.000
_cell.length_c   1.000
_cell.angle_alpha   90.00
_cell.angle_beta   90.00
_cell.angle_gamma   90.00
#
_symmetry.space_group_name_H-M   'P 1'
#
loop_
_entity.id
_entity.type
_entity.pdbx_description
1 polymer ?
#
loop_
_entity_poly.entity_id
_entity_poly.type
_entity_poly.pdbx_seq_one_letter_code
_entity_poly.pdbx_strand_id
1 'polypeptide(L)'
;MSAGVEMMKLYLVPFVAALLSLVGCQQAATPHAAAPPAAVASTPSARLTALSHGRYDNLSYTKTGTTSVLFTLKGGFRRSYFANSGANRGDGCWNALGTTTVSCTGAGGMAGVGDYISMDVRTAGSFRYGDPANTVRPGDVIGRVEAVDATNDLLYATAITAVNTSPVTVTDGIAHTYPATGPYTAIFSACCRIDTADTTLNDSYEVDAVVNLNNGNTGNPVSTVQPIVDCAVNATCTFSVPAADPDPDHVLTYRLATVAESGISGTLPGTITAAGIYSLPNTTLGTHVPVGTMYATQVIIEERLGSAPGTILATTPVDFLIRIVTGTPPVFTVTSPFPTNGQVFTAPVGHAFTQQVQAVDPDFVSGNAAVDIDELGFPAGATLDACTSTAGTTTCTVNWTPTQADAGKSFVLALTAHDTSGLGAAPYSFTVNVPANTAPTLHLPAPITVEATSATGAIVTYSATATDAEDATAPDITCTPPSNSTFALGQTTVTCSATDSNGTKSTGTFTVTVADTTPPVLSNVPAAFAIEATGPNGAAVTFTAPSANDAVDPTPSVSCDPASGTTLSVAVHTVTCTATDARGNHSDASFVVTVTDTTKPTLTLPATIVKEATSAAGAAVTFTATATDIVDGTLTVTCTPASGSTFALGDTSVTCSATDAHNNKATGTFTVTVQDKTKPVVTVPANQTLEATGPSGAIATFSASATDIVDGTLTATCDPASGSTFALGATTVNCSATDAAGNKGTGSFTVTVQDTTKPVLSLPSPLTVEAANASGANVSFTATANDLVSGSRPVNCTPNSGSTFALGTTTVNCNATDTASNTSTGSFTVTVKDSTAPTLGAHAGITAEATGPAGAAVTYTAPAASDAVDGSPTVTCLPASGTTFALGTTSVACTAKDASGNMSPPSTFSVTVQDTTAPAITGVPADITVNAANASGAVVTYVTPTASDLVDGARTVTCTPASGSTFPIGSTTVTCKSADSRGNSASKTFAVNVRDTVPPVLSLPANIVTNTAANGQAIVNFTATANDAVSGPAPVTCTPPSGSTFNVGVNTVTCTAKDAAGNQATGTFTVTVRYAFDGFYQPIDMNGVLNSVKAGSAIPVKFSLGGNQGLDIFALNSPSSVGNTCGTAPVDDVEQTVTAGGSSLSYSGGGQYIYVWKTDPSWSGTCRKLTVTLRDGTSQFAYFKFK
;
A
#
# COMPACT_ATOMS: atom_id res chain seq x y z
N MET A 1 -34.03 6.13 30.22
CA MET A 1 -33.52 5.02 31.05
C MET A 1 -32.67 4.15 30.11
N SER A 2 -31.35 4.32 29.95
CA SER A 2 -30.18 4.08 30.86
C SER A 2 -30.11 2.63 31.37
N ALA A 3 -28.99 1.89 31.39
CA ALA A 3 -27.56 2.18 31.15
C ALA A 3 -26.74 0.85 31.16
N GLY A 4 -25.46 0.93 30.73
CA GLY A 4 -24.28 0.10 31.13
C GLY A 4 -24.26 -1.39 30.74
N VAL A 5 -23.15 -2.05 30.39
CA VAL A 5 -21.80 -2.02 30.99
C VAL A 5 -20.77 -2.76 30.10
N GLU A 6 -19.55 -2.21 30.07
CA GLU A 6 -18.17 -2.73 29.90
C GLU A 6 -17.60 -3.50 28.68
N MET A 7 -16.31 -3.16 28.48
CA MET A 7 -15.28 -3.61 27.55
C MET A 7 -14.66 -4.97 27.91
N MET A 8 -14.20 -5.73 26.90
CA MET A 8 -12.85 -6.35 26.91
C MET A 8 -12.50 -6.96 25.53
N LYS A 9 -11.31 -6.64 25.00
CA LYS A 9 -10.64 -7.31 23.88
C LYS A 9 -9.27 -7.80 24.37
N LEU A 10 -8.95 -9.08 24.19
CA LEU A 10 -7.57 -9.60 24.32
C LEU A 10 -7.40 -10.96 23.59
N TYR A 11 -6.13 -11.28 23.24
CA TYR A 11 -5.49 -12.55 22.80
C TYR A 11 -5.29 -12.78 21.27
N LEU A 12 -4.13 -13.19 20.71
CA LEU A 12 -2.72 -13.46 21.13
C LEU A 12 -1.86 -13.72 19.82
N VAL A 13 -0.65 -13.15 19.54
CA VAL A 13 0.79 -13.62 19.68
C VAL A 13 1.15 -14.80 18.72
N PRO A 14 2.39 -14.99 18.14
CA PRO A 14 3.68 -15.02 18.88
C PRO A 14 5.01 -14.63 18.11
N PHE A 15 6.27 -14.68 18.60
CA PHE A 15 7.01 -15.46 19.63
C PHE A 15 8.37 -14.74 19.98
N VAL A 16 8.70 -14.54 21.29
CA VAL A 16 10.00 -14.79 22.04
C VAL A 16 11.32 -14.08 21.64
N ALA A 17 12.27 -13.64 22.51
CA ALA A 17 12.47 -13.64 23.98
C ALA A 17 13.40 -12.48 24.40
N ALA A 18 13.24 -12.08 25.66
CA ALA A 18 14.06 -11.11 26.40
C ALA A 18 15.16 -11.80 27.23
N LEU A 19 16.20 -11.04 27.60
CA LEU A 19 16.86 -11.17 28.90
C LEU A 19 17.64 -9.88 29.23
N LEU A 20 17.27 -9.19 30.31
CA LEU A 20 18.13 -8.21 31.00
C LEU A 20 17.79 -8.21 32.49
N SER A 21 18.80 -8.37 33.35
CA SER A 21 18.69 -8.09 34.78
C SER A 21 20.06 -7.72 35.38
N LEU A 22 20.09 -6.52 36.00
CA LEU A 22 20.85 -6.07 37.17
C LEU A 22 22.40 -6.05 37.14
N VAL A 23 22.99 -4.86 37.37
CA VAL A 23 23.71 -4.41 38.60
C VAL A 23 24.53 -3.12 38.34
N GLY A 24 24.20 -2.05 39.09
CA GLY A 24 25.07 -1.13 39.88
C GLY A 24 26.32 -0.39 39.34
N CYS A 25 26.30 0.96 39.46
CA CYS A 25 27.32 1.84 40.12
C CYS A 25 26.80 3.31 40.09
N GLN A 26 26.54 4.01 41.22
CA GLN A 26 27.44 4.89 42.01
C GLN A 26 28.19 5.95 41.15
N GLN A 27 28.26 7.26 41.40
CA GLN A 27 28.18 8.17 42.58
C GLN A 27 27.97 9.63 42.06
N ALA A 28 27.10 10.45 42.66
CA ALA A 28 27.37 11.55 43.63
C ALA A 28 27.65 12.97 43.05
N ALA A 29 26.76 13.93 43.35
CA ALA A 29 27.06 15.23 44.01
C ALA A 29 25.82 16.16 44.09
N THR A 30 25.45 16.57 45.30
CA THR A 30 24.60 17.70 45.72
C THR A 30 25.17 18.23 47.05
N PRO A 31 24.68 19.31 47.71
CA PRO A 31 24.24 20.65 47.30
C PRO A 31 24.73 21.79 48.29
N HIS A 32 24.12 22.98 48.20
CA HIS A 32 23.80 23.98 49.27
C HIS A 32 24.76 25.12 49.67
N ALA A 33 24.22 26.36 49.63
CA ALA A 33 24.24 27.45 50.64
C ALA A 33 23.63 28.73 50.01
N ALA A 34 22.98 29.71 50.64
CA ALA A 34 22.25 29.93 51.89
C ALA A 34 21.70 31.39 51.78
N ALA A 35 20.50 31.68 52.34
CA ALA A 35 19.91 33.03 52.51
C ALA A 35 20.55 33.78 53.72
N PRO A 36 20.10 34.98 54.26
CA PRO A 36 18.97 35.92 53.99
C PRO A 36 19.38 37.45 54.19
N PRO A 37 18.61 38.45 54.72
CA PRO A 37 17.18 38.86 54.70
C PRO A 37 16.87 40.38 54.38
N ALA A 38 15.56 40.66 54.20
CA ALA A 38 14.75 41.85 54.59
C ALA A 38 14.82 43.22 53.85
N ALA A 39 13.69 43.63 53.24
CA ALA A 39 12.91 44.81 53.64
C ALA A 39 11.54 44.87 52.91
N VAL A 40 10.53 45.34 53.65
CA VAL A 40 9.10 45.43 53.33
C VAL A 40 8.81 46.63 52.42
N ALA A 41 8.00 46.45 51.37
CA ALA A 41 7.26 47.54 50.74
C ALA A 41 5.96 47.01 50.09
N SER A 42 4.89 47.73 50.37
CA SER A 42 3.50 47.56 50.00
C SER A 42 3.22 47.28 48.52
N THR A 43 2.27 46.38 48.31
CA THR A 43 1.54 46.11 47.06
C THR A 43 1.07 47.38 46.35
N PRO A 44 1.38 47.59 45.05
CA PRO A 44 0.55 48.38 44.18
C PRO A 44 -0.65 47.52 43.73
N SER A 45 -1.85 48.07 43.87
CA SER A 45 -3.10 47.53 43.34
C SER A 45 -2.91 46.93 41.95
N ALA A 46 -3.48 45.73 41.76
CA ALA A 46 -3.62 45.12 40.45
C ALA A 46 -4.24 46.15 39.49
N ARG A 47 -3.42 46.60 38.53
CA ARG A 47 -3.85 47.39 37.39
C ARG A 47 -5.00 46.65 36.70
N LEU A 48 -6.15 47.29 36.57
CA LEU A 48 -7.18 46.91 35.62
C LEU A 48 -6.66 47.11 34.20
N THR A 49 -5.86 46.16 33.70
CA THR A 49 -5.65 45.98 32.26
C THR A 49 -6.95 45.45 31.66
N ALA A 50 -7.87 46.36 31.39
CA ALA A 50 -9.16 46.07 30.81
C ALA A 50 -9.01 45.46 29.39
N LEU A 51 -9.88 44.51 29.07
CA LEU A 51 -10.06 43.86 27.78
C LEU A 51 -11.56 43.54 27.68
N SER A 52 -12.36 44.39 27.02
CA SER A 52 -13.66 44.05 26.36
C SER A 52 -14.40 45.33 25.91
N HIS A 53 -15.38 45.17 25.01
CA HIS A 53 -16.09 46.19 24.24
C HIS A 53 -17.55 46.27 24.72
N GLY A 54 -18.08 47.48 25.01
CA GLY A 54 -19.45 47.70 25.50
C GLY A 54 -19.64 47.31 26.97
N ARG A 55 -20.07 48.25 27.83
CA ARG A 55 -20.12 48.03 29.28
C ARG A 55 -21.55 47.86 29.85
N TYR A 56 -22.56 48.45 29.23
CA TYR A 56 -23.99 48.43 29.62
C TYR A 56 -24.79 49.24 28.59
N ASP A 57 -26.06 48.89 28.34
CA ASP A 57 -26.94 49.60 27.41
C ASP A 57 -28.41 49.60 27.88
N ASN A 58 -29.05 50.76 27.80
CA ASN A 58 -30.49 50.94 28.00
C ASN A 58 -31.13 51.29 26.65
N LEU A 59 -32.03 50.43 26.18
CA LEU A 59 -32.79 50.62 24.94
C LEU A 59 -34.21 51.09 25.26
N SER A 60 -34.54 52.32 24.85
CA SER A 60 -35.90 52.87 24.93
C SER A 60 -36.44 53.29 23.57
N TYR A 61 -37.75 53.48 23.46
CA TYR A 61 -38.40 54.02 22.29
C TYR A 61 -39.55 54.97 22.65
N THR A 62 -39.76 55.98 21.80
CA THR A 62 -40.92 56.87 21.86
C THR A 62 -41.69 56.77 20.56
N LYS A 63 -43.02 56.68 20.64
CA LYS A 63 -43.90 56.65 19.47
C LYS A 63 -43.97 58.05 18.83
N THR A 64 -43.57 58.15 17.57
CA THR A 64 -43.56 59.41 16.79
C THR A 64 -44.68 59.48 15.75
N GLY A 65 -45.39 58.38 15.52
CA GLY A 65 -46.56 58.29 14.65
C GLY A 65 -47.36 57.02 14.90
N THR A 66 -48.42 56.79 14.11
CA THR A 66 -49.29 55.59 14.29
C THR A 66 -48.51 54.29 14.18
N THR A 67 -47.53 54.20 13.28
CA THR A 67 -46.63 53.05 13.11
C THR A 67 -45.14 53.41 13.22
N SER A 68 -44.80 54.63 13.67
CA SER A 68 -43.42 55.12 13.71
C SER A 68 -42.93 55.30 15.14
N VAL A 69 -41.65 54.96 15.37
CA VAL A 69 -40.96 55.08 16.65
C VAL A 69 -39.59 55.72 16.48
N LEU A 70 -39.09 56.32 17.56
CA LEU A 70 -37.72 56.78 17.71
C LEU A 70 -37.06 56.01 18.85
N PHE A 71 -36.07 55.18 18.55
CA PHE A 71 -35.30 54.45 19.54
C PHE A 71 -34.19 55.34 20.11
N THR A 72 -33.99 55.29 21.42
CA THR A 72 -32.86 55.92 22.11
C THR A 72 -32.04 54.82 22.77
N LEU A 73 -30.77 54.71 22.41
CA LEU A 73 -29.82 53.79 23.05
C LEU A 73 -28.81 54.61 23.86
N LYS A 74 -28.67 54.27 25.14
CA LYS A 74 -27.81 54.95 26.11
C LYS A 74 -26.88 53.94 26.77
N GLY A 75 -25.56 54.10 26.63
CA GLY A 75 -24.60 53.09 27.10
C GLY A 75 -23.15 53.57 27.21
N GLY A 76 -22.27 52.72 27.74
CA GLY A 76 -20.85 53.02 27.94
C GLY A 76 -19.92 52.17 27.06
N PHE A 77 -18.91 52.80 26.43
CA PHE A 77 -18.00 52.16 25.46
C PHE A 77 -16.51 52.40 25.81
N ARG A 78 -15.54 51.62 25.28
CA ARG A 78 -14.14 51.63 25.76
C ARG A 78 -13.15 52.48 24.91
N ARG A 79 -12.12 53.02 25.58
CA ARG A 79 -10.90 53.74 25.11
C ARG A 79 -10.07 53.10 23.97
N SER A 80 -9.95 51.78 23.88
CA SER A 80 -8.83 51.14 23.15
C SER A 80 -9.00 50.99 21.63
N TYR A 81 -10.10 51.46 21.04
CA TYR A 81 -10.38 51.22 19.63
C TYR A 81 -9.96 52.37 18.69
N PHE A 82 -9.71 53.56 19.24
CA PHE A 82 -9.46 54.78 18.45
C PHE A 82 -7.99 55.25 18.42
N ALA A 83 -7.08 54.51 19.07
CA ALA A 83 -5.65 54.80 19.06
C ALA A 83 -4.89 53.68 18.33
N ASN A 84 -4.51 53.94 17.07
CA ASN A 84 -3.71 53.12 16.14
C ASN A 84 -4.44 52.06 15.29
N SER A 85 -4.87 52.46 14.08
CA SER A 85 -4.42 51.77 12.84
C SER A 85 -4.73 52.63 11.60
N GLY A 86 -3.83 52.58 10.62
CA GLY A 86 -3.87 53.41 9.42
C GLY A 86 -5.06 53.15 8.51
N ALA A 87 -5.29 54.12 7.61
CA ALA A 87 -6.25 54.12 6.51
C ALA A 87 -6.66 52.72 6.02
N ASN A 88 -7.93 52.33 6.26
CA ASN A 88 -8.80 51.52 5.38
C ASN A 88 -10.03 50.87 6.07
N ARG A 89 -10.47 51.27 7.28
CA ARG A 89 -11.62 50.62 7.94
C ARG A 89 -12.67 51.53 8.60
N GLY A 90 -12.97 52.73 8.08
CA GLY A 90 -14.20 53.47 8.44
C GLY A 90 -14.37 53.96 9.90
N ASP A 91 -13.56 53.49 10.85
CA ASP A 91 -13.67 53.81 12.28
C ASP A 91 -13.04 55.16 12.57
N GLY A 92 -13.89 56.18 12.72
CA GLY A 92 -13.51 57.57 12.97
C GLY A 92 -14.09 58.11 14.26
N CYS A 93 -13.38 59.08 14.84
CA CYS A 93 -13.92 59.99 15.84
C CYS A 93 -13.94 61.39 15.22
N TRP A 94 -15.05 62.11 15.38
CA TRP A 94 -15.31 63.42 14.80
C TRP A 94 -15.57 64.42 15.92
N ASN A 95 -15.10 65.65 15.74
CA ASN A 95 -15.47 66.73 16.65
C ASN A 95 -16.97 67.06 16.55
N ALA A 96 -17.47 67.84 17.51
CA ALA A 96 -18.88 68.28 17.57
C ALA A 96 -19.39 69.00 16.29
N LEU A 97 -18.51 69.37 15.35
CA LEU A 97 -18.85 70.04 14.08
C LEU A 97 -19.04 69.07 12.89
N GLY A 98 -18.83 67.77 13.06
CA GLY A 98 -19.14 66.73 12.06
C GLY A 98 -18.23 66.70 10.81
N THR A 99 -17.06 67.35 10.83
CA THR A 99 -16.12 67.37 9.70
C THR A 99 -15.05 66.27 9.82
N THR A 100 -14.77 65.55 8.73
CA THR A 100 -13.87 64.37 8.68
C THR A 100 -12.37 64.64 8.84
N THR A 101 -11.95 65.89 9.01
CA THR A 101 -10.52 66.30 8.92
C THR A 101 -9.88 66.74 10.24
N VAL A 102 -10.56 66.63 11.39
CA VAL A 102 -10.01 67.05 12.69
C VAL A 102 -10.17 65.92 13.72
N SER A 103 -9.06 65.53 14.34
CA SER A 103 -9.00 64.53 15.42
C SER A 103 -9.81 64.96 16.65
N CYS A 104 -10.26 64.00 17.46
CA CYS A 104 -11.04 64.23 18.69
C CYS A 104 -10.46 65.32 19.61
N THR A 105 -11.31 65.96 20.40
CA THR A 105 -10.97 67.12 21.23
C THR A 105 -10.41 66.78 22.62
N GLY A 106 -10.52 65.52 23.07
CA GLY A 106 -10.02 65.05 24.36
C GLY A 106 -8.50 64.83 24.42
N ALA A 107 -7.95 64.85 25.65
CA ALA A 107 -6.51 64.73 25.91
C ALA A 107 -5.89 63.48 25.26
N GLY A 108 -4.77 63.65 24.54
CA GLY A 108 -4.08 62.56 23.85
C GLY A 108 -4.71 62.09 22.53
N GLY A 109 -5.65 62.87 21.96
CA GLY A 109 -6.39 62.49 20.75
C GLY A 109 -7.60 61.59 21.04
N MET A 110 -8.09 61.60 22.28
CA MET A 110 -9.23 60.81 22.75
C MET A 110 -10.55 61.55 22.54
N ALA A 111 -11.68 60.85 22.49
CA ALA A 111 -13.00 61.47 22.38
C ALA A 111 -13.32 62.30 23.63
N GLY A 112 -13.58 63.59 23.45
CA GLY A 112 -14.07 64.50 24.49
C GLY A 112 -15.60 64.53 24.55
N VAL A 113 -16.15 65.09 25.63
CA VAL A 113 -17.59 65.36 25.72
C VAL A 113 -18.03 66.23 24.54
N GLY A 114 -19.06 65.78 23.81
CA GLY A 114 -19.58 66.40 22.59
C GLY A 114 -18.99 65.89 21.28
N ASP A 115 -17.93 65.07 21.31
CA ASP A 115 -17.41 64.42 20.10
C ASP A 115 -18.33 63.26 19.65
N TYR A 116 -18.25 62.89 18.37
CA TYR A 116 -18.95 61.75 17.79
C TYR A 116 -17.98 60.60 17.52
N ILE A 117 -18.38 59.37 17.79
CA ILE A 117 -17.56 58.17 17.63
C ILE A 117 -18.31 57.12 16.80
N SER A 118 -17.63 56.53 15.81
CA SER A 118 -18.16 55.39 15.06
C SER A 118 -18.19 54.16 15.94
N MET A 119 -19.31 53.43 15.96
CA MET A 119 -19.45 52.21 16.76
C MET A 119 -19.22 51.00 15.84
N ASP A 120 -18.00 50.45 15.82
CA ASP A 120 -17.66 49.23 15.04
C ASP A 120 -18.24 47.97 15.71
N VAL A 121 -19.46 47.62 15.32
CA VAL A 121 -20.15 46.41 15.76
C VAL A 121 -19.85 45.30 14.76
N ARG A 122 -18.70 44.65 14.92
CA ARG A 122 -17.97 43.78 13.95
C ARG A 122 -18.68 42.54 13.36
N THR A 123 -19.98 42.41 13.46
CA THR A 123 -20.75 41.47 12.65
C THR A 123 -22.01 42.19 12.17
N ALA A 124 -22.36 42.03 10.89
CA ALA A 124 -23.65 42.48 10.36
C ALA A 124 -24.77 41.90 11.24
N GLY A 125 -25.25 42.67 12.22
CA GLY A 125 -25.78 42.03 13.43
C GLY A 125 -26.51 42.91 14.45
N SER A 126 -26.06 44.13 14.73
CA SER A 126 -26.18 44.71 16.08
C SER A 126 -27.46 45.46 16.45
N PHE A 127 -28.23 46.01 15.51
CA PHE A 127 -29.57 46.52 15.82
C PHE A 127 -30.55 45.99 14.79
N ARG A 128 -31.64 45.38 15.23
CA ARG A 128 -32.63 44.75 14.34
C ARG A 128 -34.03 45.13 14.75
N TYR A 129 -34.85 45.40 13.74
CA TYR A 129 -36.28 45.55 13.88
C TYR A 129 -36.94 44.20 13.61
N GLY A 130 -37.60 43.63 14.61
CA GLY A 130 -38.31 42.35 14.53
C GLY A 130 -39.66 42.47 13.81
N ASP A 131 -39.64 42.83 12.53
CA ASP A 131 -40.77 42.58 11.62
C ASP A 131 -40.87 41.07 11.29
N PRO A 132 -41.95 40.59 10.65
CA PRO A 132 -42.11 39.16 10.33
C PRO A 132 -41.00 38.57 9.42
N ALA A 133 -40.15 39.41 8.81
CA ALA A 133 -39.06 39.03 7.91
C ALA A 133 -37.66 39.12 8.56
N ASN A 134 -37.56 39.65 9.79
CA ASN A 134 -36.40 39.63 10.68
C ASN A 134 -35.04 40.04 10.07
N THR A 135 -35.00 41.00 9.13
CA THR A 135 -33.76 41.28 8.35
C THR A 135 -33.45 42.74 7.99
N VAL A 136 -34.20 43.74 8.47
CA VAL A 136 -33.84 45.16 8.19
C VAL A 136 -32.86 45.67 9.25
N ARG A 137 -31.69 46.13 8.77
CA ARG A 137 -30.61 46.68 9.60
C ARG A 137 -30.50 48.18 9.34
N PRO A 138 -30.46 49.06 10.36
CA PRO A 138 -29.96 50.40 10.15
C PRO A 138 -28.48 50.31 9.75
N GLY A 139 -27.98 51.29 8.99
CA GLY A 139 -26.56 51.38 8.68
C GLY A 139 -25.69 51.61 9.92
N ASP A 140 -24.51 52.18 9.73
CA ASP A 140 -23.56 52.43 10.82
C ASP A 140 -24.20 53.26 11.96
N VAL A 141 -24.07 52.79 13.20
CA VAL A 141 -24.51 53.52 14.40
C VAL A 141 -23.38 54.42 14.88
N ILE A 142 -23.66 55.71 15.08
CA ILE A 142 -22.69 56.66 15.63
C ILE A 142 -23.11 57.01 17.06
N GLY A 143 -22.16 57.09 17.98
CA GLY A 143 -22.40 57.55 19.35
C GLY A 143 -21.95 58.99 19.53
N ARG A 144 -22.72 59.83 20.23
CA ARG A 144 -22.26 61.12 20.75
C ARG A 144 -21.78 60.95 22.18
N VAL A 145 -20.56 61.39 22.48
CA VAL A 145 -19.96 61.30 23.81
C VAL A 145 -20.61 62.30 24.76
N GLU A 146 -21.18 61.82 25.86
CA GLU A 146 -21.89 62.64 26.84
C GLU A 146 -21.11 62.73 28.17
N ALA A 147 -20.33 61.70 28.55
CA ALA A 147 -19.43 61.79 29.70
C ALA A 147 -18.17 60.91 29.57
N VAL A 148 -17.08 61.37 30.19
CA VAL A 148 -15.80 60.64 30.34
C VAL A 148 -15.37 60.66 31.81
N ASP A 149 -14.59 59.66 32.25
CA ASP A 149 -14.06 59.63 33.62
C ASP A 149 -12.85 60.54 33.80
N ALA A 150 -12.33 60.62 35.02
CA ALA A 150 -11.17 61.45 35.38
C ALA A 150 -9.87 61.07 34.63
N THR A 151 -9.84 59.94 33.92
CA THR A 151 -8.73 59.48 33.07
C THR A 151 -9.01 59.63 31.57
N ASN A 152 -10.13 60.28 31.22
CA ASN A 152 -10.71 60.42 29.88
C ASN A 152 -11.12 59.07 29.24
N ASP A 153 -11.44 58.06 30.05
CA ASP A 153 -12.13 56.88 29.54
C ASP A 153 -13.60 57.23 29.31
N LEU A 154 -14.12 56.84 28.15
CA LEU A 154 -15.52 57.06 27.80
C LEU A 154 -16.41 56.33 28.81
N LEU A 155 -17.18 57.11 29.57
CA LEU A 155 -18.17 56.57 30.49
C LEU A 155 -19.47 56.34 29.74
N TYR A 156 -19.92 57.33 28.96
CA TYR A 156 -21.31 57.39 28.50
C TYR A 156 -21.42 58.06 27.12
N ALA A 157 -22.19 57.45 26.21
CA ALA A 157 -22.54 57.99 24.91
C ALA A 157 -23.99 57.64 24.52
N THR A 158 -24.64 58.54 23.78
CA THR A 158 -25.99 58.33 23.23
C THR A 158 -25.89 57.97 21.75
N ALA A 159 -26.59 56.92 21.33
CA ALA A 159 -26.64 56.54 19.92
C ALA A 159 -27.46 57.55 19.11
N ILE A 160 -26.92 57.90 17.96
CA ILE A 160 -27.52 58.79 16.98
C ILE A 160 -27.50 58.12 15.61
N THR A 161 -28.46 58.45 14.76
CA THR A 161 -28.44 58.00 13.37
C THR A 161 -27.76 59.05 12.52
N ALA A 162 -26.74 58.64 11.76
CA ALA A 162 -26.13 59.47 10.74
C ALA A 162 -26.62 59.04 9.35
N VAL A 163 -27.17 60.00 8.60
CA VAL A 163 -27.39 59.82 7.16
C VAL A 163 -26.09 60.18 6.45
N ASN A 164 -25.56 59.29 5.60
CA ASN A 164 -24.33 59.52 4.83
C ASN A 164 -24.51 60.60 3.73
N THR A 165 -24.85 61.82 4.12
CA THR A 165 -24.88 63.03 3.30
C THR A 165 -23.96 64.07 3.93
N SER A 166 -23.27 64.89 3.13
CA SER A 166 -22.41 65.97 3.64
C SER A 166 -23.14 67.31 3.46
N PRO A 167 -23.36 68.13 4.51
CA PRO A 167 -23.02 67.88 5.92
C PRO A 167 -23.91 66.79 6.55
N VAL A 168 -23.33 65.99 7.45
CA VAL A 168 -24.03 64.90 8.15
C VAL A 168 -25.14 65.51 9.00
N THR A 169 -26.39 65.16 8.69
CA THR A 169 -27.52 65.53 9.53
C THR A 169 -27.62 64.48 10.64
N VAL A 170 -27.37 64.90 11.87
CA VAL A 170 -27.44 64.05 13.06
C VAL A 170 -28.84 64.12 13.63
N THR A 171 -29.53 62.99 13.71
CA THR A 171 -30.80 62.88 14.42
C THR A 171 -30.56 62.17 15.75
N ASP A 172 -31.06 62.75 16.85
CA ASP A 172 -31.04 62.08 18.16
C ASP A 172 -31.89 60.82 18.10
N GLY A 173 -31.27 59.65 18.32
CA GLY A 173 -31.93 58.35 18.26
C GLY A 173 -32.00 57.71 16.86
N ILE A 174 -32.63 56.54 16.81
CA ILE A 174 -32.80 55.68 15.63
C ILE A 174 -34.27 55.62 15.26
N ALA A 175 -34.66 56.33 14.20
CA ALA A 175 -36.04 56.37 13.73
C ALA A 175 -36.38 55.12 12.90
N HIS A 176 -37.54 54.52 13.15
CA HIS A 176 -38.05 53.40 12.36
C HIS A 176 -39.57 53.46 12.21
N THR A 177 -40.07 53.04 11.05
CA THR A 177 -41.50 52.96 10.74
C THR A 177 -41.85 51.51 10.43
N TYR A 178 -42.67 50.91 11.29
CA TYR A 178 -43.19 49.56 11.10
C TYR A 178 -44.33 49.53 10.07
N PRO A 179 -44.55 48.38 9.40
CA PRO A 179 -45.55 48.28 8.33
C PRO A 179 -47.00 48.37 8.82
N ALA A 180 -47.28 48.03 10.09
CA ALA A 180 -48.61 48.09 10.72
C ALA A 180 -48.49 48.33 12.23
N THR A 181 -49.61 48.58 12.92
CA THR A 181 -49.63 48.59 14.40
C THR A 181 -49.60 47.14 14.91
N GLY A 182 -48.80 46.88 15.94
CA GLY A 182 -48.55 45.51 16.40
C GLY A 182 -47.50 45.44 17.50
N PRO A 183 -47.37 44.28 18.17
CA PRO A 183 -46.19 43.98 18.97
C PRO A 183 -45.04 43.60 18.04
N TYR A 184 -43.91 44.27 18.22
CA TYR A 184 -42.64 44.02 17.55
C TYR A 184 -41.55 43.88 18.61
N THR A 185 -40.41 43.29 18.26
CA THR A 185 -39.23 43.26 19.14
C THR A 185 -38.12 44.07 18.48
N ALA A 186 -37.52 45.01 19.22
CA ALA A 186 -36.28 45.64 18.84
C ALA A 186 -35.14 44.97 19.59
N ILE A 187 -34.11 44.56 18.84
CA ILE A 187 -33.02 43.75 19.36
C ILE A 187 -31.72 44.52 19.17
N PHE A 188 -30.98 44.72 20.26
CA PHE A 188 -29.59 45.18 20.22
C PHE A 188 -28.62 44.07 20.60
N SER A 189 -27.54 43.87 19.85
CA SER A 189 -26.51 42.87 20.13
C SER A 189 -25.12 43.48 20.11
N ALA A 190 -24.31 43.18 21.11
CA ALA A 190 -22.92 43.62 21.22
C ALA A 190 -21.97 42.49 21.66
N CYS A 191 -20.68 42.64 21.37
CA CYS A 191 -19.67 41.63 21.67
C CYS A 191 -18.91 41.95 22.97
N CYS A 192 -19.13 41.12 23.99
CA CYS A 192 -18.42 41.00 25.28
C CYS A 192 -18.92 41.89 26.44
N ARG A 193 -19.80 41.34 27.30
CA ARG A 193 -20.19 41.95 28.59
C ARG A 193 -19.12 41.70 29.67
N ILE A 194 -18.96 42.60 30.66
CA ILE A 194 -18.02 42.39 31.78
C ILE A 194 -18.69 41.52 32.85
N ASP A 195 -18.26 40.28 33.03
CA ASP A 195 -18.59 39.45 34.19
C ASP A 195 -17.36 39.13 35.06
N THR A 196 -17.57 38.53 36.23
CA THR A 196 -16.67 38.55 37.38
C THR A 196 -15.33 37.84 37.24
N ALA A 197 -14.98 37.18 36.12
CA ALA A 197 -13.69 36.47 36.06
C ALA A 197 -13.11 36.14 34.68
N ASP A 198 -13.79 36.35 33.55
CA ASP A 198 -13.25 35.92 32.26
C ASP A 198 -13.25 37.02 31.19
N THR A 199 -12.10 37.68 31.03
CA THR A 199 -11.88 38.66 29.95
C THR A 199 -11.45 38.00 28.63
N THR A 200 -11.59 36.68 28.50
CA THR A 200 -11.16 35.92 27.31
C THR A 200 -12.29 35.25 26.53
N LEU A 201 -13.53 35.23 27.06
CA LEU A 201 -14.71 34.73 26.35
C LEU A 201 -15.39 35.86 25.54
N ASN A 202 -15.42 35.69 24.21
CA ASN A 202 -16.11 36.56 23.27
C ASN A 202 -17.63 36.27 23.23
N ASP A 203 -18.27 36.15 24.38
CA ASP A 203 -19.70 35.82 24.42
C ASP A 203 -20.52 37.05 23.99
N SER A 204 -21.33 36.88 22.95
CA SER A 204 -22.27 37.89 22.48
C SER A 204 -23.45 37.99 23.44
N TYR A 205 -23.84 39.21 23.83
CA TYR A 205 -25.08 39.45 24.56
C TYR A 205 -26.10 40.18 23.69
N GLU A 206 -27.37 39.97 24.01
CA GLU A 206 -28.54 40.49 23.29
C GLU A 206 -29.46 41.20 24.30
N VAL A 207 -30.00 42.34 23.91
CA VAL A 207 -30.93 43.16 24.70
C VAL A 207 -32.21 43.33 23.89
N ASP A 208 -33.30 42.78 24.42
CA ASP A 208 -34.61 42.74 23.77
C ASP A 208 -35.57 43.77 24.38
N ALA A 209 -36.08 44.69 23.56
CA ALA A 209 -37.17 45.59 23.93
C ALA A 209 -38.43 45.25 23.13
N VAL A 210 -39.55 45.04 23.82
CA VAL A 210 -40.86 44.86 23.16
C VAL A 210 -41.43 46.22 22.80
N VAL A 211 -41.67 46.43 21.50
CA VAL A 211 -42.23 47.63 20.90
C VAL A 211 -43.69 47.37 20.56
N ASN A 212 -44.62 47.97 21.29
CA ASN A 212 -46.04 47.73 21.09
C ASN A 212 -46.73 49.01 20.63
N LEU A 213 -47.15 49.02 19.37
CA LEU A 213 -47.77 50.20 18.75
C LEU A 213 -49.30 50.23 18.88
N ASN A 214 -49.90 49.26 19.60
CA ASN A 214 -51.33 49.16 19.88
C ASN A 214 -51.72 49.76 21.25
N ASN A 215 -53.02 49.91 21.51
CA ASN A 215 -53.59 50.18 22.84
C ASN A 215 -53.22 51.52 23.52
N GLY A 216 -52.86 52.55 22.77
CA GLY A 216 -52.65 53.90 23.32
C GLY A 216 -51.28 54.14 23.95
N ASN A 217 -50.41 53.14 24.04
CA ASN A 217 -49.05 53.28 24.53
C ASN A 217 -48.24 54.28 23.66
N THR A 218 -47.60 55.25 24.33
CA THR A 218 -46.82 56.34 23.70
C THR A 218 -45.30 56.13 23.77
N GLY A 219 -44.81 55.16 24.53
CA GLY A 219 -43.41 54.75 24.62
C GLY A 219 -43.20 53.73 25.73
N ASN A 220 -42.02 53.11 25.79
CA ASN A 220 -41.70 52.22 26.92
C ASN A 220 -41.22 53.01 28.15
N PRO A 221 -41.24 52.40 29.35
CA PRO A 221 -40.75 53.04 30.55
C PRO A 221 -39.27 53.40 30.40
N VAL A 222 -38.85 54.58 30.85
CA VAL A 222 -37.46 55.01 30.80
C VAL A 222 -36.85 54.93 32.19
N SER A 223 -35.75 54.18 32.33
CA SER A 223 -34.98 54.14 33.57
C SER A 223 -33.82 55.12 33.55
N THR A 224 -33.57 55.72 34.71
CA THR A 224 -32.43 56.61 34.95
C THR A 224 -31.38 55.98 35.87
N VAL A 225 -31.42 54.65 36.05
CA VAL A 225 -30.36 53.94 36.78
C VAL A 225 -29.01 54.26 36.17
N GLN A 226 -28.09 54.66 37.03
CA GLN A 226 -26.73 54.91 36.62
C GLN A 226 -26.02 53.61 36.22
N PRO A 227 -25.07 53.68 35.30
CA PRO A 227 -24.44 52.49 34.75
C PRO A 227 -23.58 51.64 35.67
N ILE A 228 -22.97 52.28 36.67
CA ILE A 228 -22.17 51.63 37.69
C ILE A 228 -22.77 52.06 39.02
N VAL A 229 -23.23 51.09 39.80
CA VAL A 229 -23.72 51.31 41.16
C VAL A 229 -22.64 50.80 42.12
N ASP A 230 -22.12 51.70 42.95
CA ASP A 230 -21.12 51.37 43.94
C ASP A 230 -21.76 50.73 45.18
N CYS A 231 -21.25 49.57 45.58
CA CYS A 231 -21.72 48.84 46.75
C CYS A 231 -20.54 48.62 47.73
N ALA A 232 -20.73 49.01 48.98
CA ALA A 232 -19.71 48.86 50.02
C ALA A 232 -19.40 47.37 50.29
N VAL A 233 -18.12 47.03 50.40
CA VAL A 233 -17.69 45.68 50.77
C VAL A 233 -18.26 45.27 52.14
N ASN A 234 -18.75 44.04 52.25
CA ASN A 234 -19.36 43.48 53.47
C ASN A 234 -20.67 44.14 53.96
N ALA A 235 -21.37 44.91 53.13
CA ALA A 235 -22.71 45.43 53.42
C ALA A 235 -23.75 44.88 52.43
N THR A 236 -25.01 44.75 52.86
CA THR A 236 -26.11 44.50 51.92
C THR A 236 -26.38 45.78 51.14
N CYS A 237 -26.29 45.71 49.82
CA CYS A 237 -26.50 46.85 48.95
C CYS A 237 -27.96 46.87 48.48
N THR A 238 -28.74 47.90 48.85
CA THR A 238 -30.15 48.00 48.46
C THR A 238 -30.44 49.38 47.89
N PHE A 239 -31.09 49.44 46.73
CA PHE A 239 -31.49 50.69 46.07
C PHE A 239 -32.72 50.51 45.18
N SER A 240 -33.42 51.60 44.88
CA SER A 240 -34.53 51.59 43.92
C SER A 240 -34.01 51.72 42.49
N VAL A 241 -34.59 50.99 41.56
CA VAL A 241 -34.42 51.16 40.11
C VAL A 241 -35.47 52.17 39.64
N PRO A 242 -35.13 53.47 39.49
CA PRO A 242 -36.10 54.46 39.02
C PRO A 242 -36.52 54.19 37.59
N ALA A 243 -37.82 54.30 37.32
CA ALA A 243 -38.37 54.30 35.97
C ALA A 243 -39.60 55.21 35.88
N ALA A 244 -39.75 55.83 34.71
CA ALA A 244 -40.88 56.69 34.36
C ALA A 244 -41.67 56.05 33.24
N ASP A 245 -42.99 55.98 33.37
CA ASP A 245 -43.88 55.65 32.25
C ASP A 245 -44.37 56.96 31.61
N PRO A 246 -44.23 57.15 30.29
CA PRO A 246 -44.86 58.29 29.61
C PRO A 246 -46.39 58.27 29.67
N ASP A 247 -47.02 57.12 29.96
CA ASP A 247 -48.47 56.94 30.01
C ASP A 247 -49.00 56.85 31.46
N PRO A 248 -49.91 57.76 31.91
CA PRO A 248 -50.28 57.90 33.31
C PRO A 248 -51.25 56.82 33.84
N ASP A 249 -51.85 56.00 32.98
CA ASP A 249 -52.82 54.95 33.33
C ASP A 249 -52.22 53.52 33.41
N HIS A 250 -50.91 53.40 33.23
CA HIS A 250 -50.18 52.14 33.26
C HIS A 250 -49.42 51.92 34.58
N VAL A 251 -49.22 50.65 34.95
CA VAL A 251 -48.54 50.25 36.19
C VAL A 251 -47.21 49.60 35.85
N LEU A 252 -46.13 50.12 36.45
CA LEU A 252 -44.79 49.55 36.33
C LEU A 252 -44.56 48.41 37.32
N THR A 253 -43.98 47.32 36.83
CA THR A 253 -43.56 46.18 37.64
C THR A 253 -42.16 45.74 37.25
N TYR A 254 -41.40 45.21 38.21
CA TYR A 254 -39.97 44.94 38.02
C TYR A 254 -39.64 43.48 38.32
N ARG A 255 -38.71 42.91 37.53
CA ARG A 255 -38.15 41.58 37.78
C ARG A 255 -36.71 41.49 37.30
N LEU A 256 -35.96 40.50 37.76
CA LEU A 256 -34.68 40.16 37.16
C LEU A 256 -34.89 39.60 35.75
N ALA A 257 -33.96 39.92 34.86
CA ALA A 257 -33.94 39.32 33.53
C ALA A 257 -33.67 37.82 33.61
N THR A 258 -34.26 37.07 32.69
CA THR A 258 -33.96 35.66 32.50
C THR A 258 -32.59 35.49 31.82
N VAL A 259 -32.05 34.27 31.82
CA VAL A 259 -30.80 33.95 31.09
C VAL A 259 -30.94 34.25 29.59
N ALA A 260 -32.13 34.06 29.02
CA ALA A 260 -32.40 34.36 27.62
C ALA A 260 -32.41 35.88 27.33
N GLU A 261 -33.00 36.68 28.22
CA GLU A 261 -33.10 38.15 28.07
C GLU A 261 -31.80 38.89 28.38
N SER A 262 -30.99 38.34 29.30
CA SER A 262 -29.73 38.99 29.73
C SER A 262 -28.49 38.47 29.01
N GLY A 263 -28.55 37.28 28.42
CA GLY A 263 -27.39 36.58 27.88
C GLY A 263 -26.35 36.16 28.92
N ILE A 264 -26.58 36.38 30.23
CA ILE A 264 -25.64 36.02 31.29
C ILE A 264 -25.82 34.55 31.66
N SER A 265 -24.76 33.75 31.51
CA SER A 265 -24.77 32.37 31.96
C SER A 265 -24.70 32.29 33.50
N GLY A 266 -25.76 31.75 34.11
CA GLY A 266 -25.85 31.58 35.58
C GLY A 266 -26.93 32.44 36.22
N THR A 267 -26.99 32.44 37.55
CA THR A 267 -27.96 33.26 38.30
C THR A 267 -27.44 34.69 38.41
N LEU A 268 -28.24 35.67 37.97
CA LEU A 268 -27.93 37.09 38.17
C LEU A 268 -27.72 37.39 39.67
N PRO A 269 -26.77 38.27 40.02
CA PRO A 269 -26.55 38.65 41.41
C PRO A 269 -27.79 39.38 41.95
N GLY A 270 -28.08 39.20 43.24
CA GLY A 270 -29.14 39.92 43.95
C GLY A 270 -30.58 39.45 43.67
N THR A 271 -31.54 40.25 44.12
CA THR A 271 -32.98 40.10 43.90
C THR A 271 -33.61 41.47 43.65
N ILE A 272 -34.77 41.52 43.00
CA ILE A 272 -35.56 42.75 42.86
C ILE A 272 -37.03 42.49 43.22
N THR A 273 -37.66 43.43 43.90
CA THR A 273 -39.09 43.38 44.20
C THR A 273 -39.92 43.85 43.00
N ALA A 274 -41.21 43.47 42.95
CA ALA A 274 -42.12 43.97 41.93
C ALA A 274 -42.32 45.50 41.93
N ALA A 275 -41.88 46.19 42.99
CA ALA A 275 -41.90 47.65 43.14
C ALA A 275 -40.55 48.31 42.79
N GLY A 276 -39.58 47.56 42.27
CA GLY A 276 -38.31 48.11 41.77
C GLY A 276 -37.21 48.28 42.82
N ILE A 277 -37.32 47.62 43.98
CA ILE A 277 -36.24 47.65 44.99
C ILE A 277 -35.26 46.51 44.72
N TYR A 278 -34.07 46.84 44.24
CA TYR A 278 -32.97 45.91 44.01
C TYR A 278 -32.17 45.72 45.31
N SER A 279 -31.85 44.48 45.65
CA SER A 279 -31.05 44.14 46.83
C SER A 279 -30.02 43.07 46.51
N LEU A 280 -28.76 43.33 46.86
CA LEU A 280 -27.65 42.40 46.80
C LEU A 280 -27.22 42.05 48.23
N PRO A 281 -27.62 40.88 48.75
CA PRO A 281 -27.25 40.44 50.09
C PRO A 281 -25.74 40.22 50.19
N ASN A 282 -25.13 40.64 51.29
CA ASN A 282 -23.72 40.34 51.58
C ASN A 282 -23.43 38.81 51.55
N THR A 283 -24.41 37.98 51.93
CA THR A 283 -24.27 36.51 51.90
C THR A 283 -24.16 35.92 50.50
N THR A 284 -24.71 36.59 49.48
CA THR A 284 -24.67 36.13 48.08
C THR A 284 -23.28 36.31 47.45
N LEU A 285 -22.50 37.24 47.99
CA LEU A 285 -21.17 37.60 47.52
C LEU A 285 -20.05 36.75 48.14
N GLY A 286 -20.31 36.09 49.28
CA GLY A 286 -19.31 35.35 50.05
C GLY A 286 -18.52 36.29 50.98
N THR A 287 -18.07 35.78 52.14
CA THR A 287 -17.28 36.58 53.08
C THR A 287 -15.90 36.87 52.47
N HIS A 288 -15.62 38.14 52.15
CA HIS A 288 -14.40 38.68 51.52
C HIS A 288 -14.37 38.73 49.98
N VAL A 289 -15.32 39.42 49.36
CA VAL A 289 -15.17 39.86 47.96
C VAL A 289 -14.12 40.97 47.85
N PRO A 290 -13.13 40.86 46.93
CA PRO A 290 -12.14 41.91 46.71
C PRO A 290 -12.76 43.25 46.32
N VAL A 291 -12.21 44.33 46.85
CA VAL A 291 -12.55 45.70 46.40
C VAL A 291 -12.13 45.86 44.94
N GLY A 292 -13.00 46.46 44.14
CA GLY A 292 -12.89 46.58 42.69
C GLY A 292 -13.59 45.47 41.92
N THR A 293 -14.17 44.46 42.60
CA THR A 293 -14.95 43.40 41.91
C THR A 293 -16.20 44.00 41.27
N MET A 294 -16.46 43.62 40.02
CA MET A 294 -17.58 44.10 39.21
C MET A 294 -18.54 42.95 38.95
N TYR A 295 -19.83 43.13 39.22
CA TYR A 295 -20.88 42.17 38.87
C TYR A 295 -21.83 42.78 37.84
N ALA A 296 -22.13 42.06 36.76
CA ALA A 296 -23.19 42.45 35.83
C ALA A 296 -24.55 41.91 36.30
N THR A 297 -25.58 42.74 36.16
CA THR A 297 -26.97 42.35 36.40
C THR A 297 -27.89 43.06 35.42
N GLN A 298 -29.11 42.55 35.24
CA GLN A 298 -30.09 43.20 34.38
C GLN A 298 -31.49 43.08 35.00
N VAL A 299 -32.21 44.18 34.96
CA VAL A 299 -33.59 44.29 35.42
C VAL A 299 -34.51 44.52 34.23
N ILE A 300 -35.65 43.84 34.20
CA ILE A 300 -36.72 44.10 33.24
C ILE A 300 -37.81 44.91 33.94
N ILE A 301 -38.10 46.08 33.39
CA ILE A 301 -39.27 46.89 33.75
C ILE A 301 -40.40 46.50 32.81
N GLU A 302 -41.50 46.01 33.36
CA GLU A 302 -42.69 45.62 32.63
C GLU A 302 -43.78 46.67 32.86
N GLU A 303 -44.18 47.34 31.79
CA GLU A 303 -45.35 48.20 31.74
C GLU A 303 -46.61 47.36 31.59
N ARG A 304 -47.60 47.55 32.47
CA ARG A 304 -48.82 46.75 32.47
C ARG A 304 -50.08 47.60 32.43
N LEU A 305 -51.07 47.14 31.65
CA LEU A 305 -52.43 47.66 31.71
C LEU A 305 -53.13 47.13 32.97
N GLY A 306 -53.39 48.01 33.94
CA GLY A 306 -53.96 47.66 35.24
C GLY A 306 -52.94 47.05 36.23
N SER A 307 -53.41 46.59 37.40
CA SER A 307 -52.54 45.98 38.43
C SER A 307 -52.10 44.55 38.07
N ALA A 308 -50.91 44.14 38.49
CA ALA A 308 -50.43 42.77 38.29
C ALA A 308 -51.38 41.72 38.92
N PRO A 309 -51.78 40.64 38.19
CA PRO A 309 -51.30 40.23 36.86
C PRO A 309 -52.11 40.87 35.70
N GLY A 310 -51.57 41.97 35.14
CA GLY A 310 -52.10 42.67 33.96
C GLY A 310 -51.33 42.33 32.68
N THR A 311 -51.90 42.69 31.52
CA THR A 311 -51.27 42.46 30.21
C THR A 311 -50.02 43.33 30.07
N ILE A 312 -48.88 42.75 29.68
CA ILE A 312 -47.64 43.49 29.42
C ILE A 312 -47.83 44.31 28.14
N LEU A 313 -47.65 45.62 28.23
CA LEU A 313 -47.75 46.54 27.12
C LEU A 313 -46.39 46.78 26.48
N ALA A 314 -45.34 47.03 27.27
CA ALA A 314 -43.96 47.13 26.83
C ALA A 314 -42.98 46.62 27.90
N THR A 315 -41.74 46.36 27.48
CA THR A 315 -40.64 46.01 28.39
C THR A 315 -39.43 46.90 28.17
N THR A 316 -38.78 47.30 29.26
CA THR A 316 -37.51 48.04 29.23
C THR A 316 -36.44 47.24 29.97
N PRO A 317 -35.47 46.67 29.25
CA PRO A 317 -34.29 46.09 29.89
C PRO A 317 -33.36 47.21 30.37
N VAL A 318 -32.93 47.11 31.62
CA VAL A 318 -31.99 48.02 32.28
C VAL A 318 -30.76 47.23 32.70
N ASP A 319 -29.64 47.49 32.02
CA ASP A 319 -28.35 46.87 32.31
C ASP A 319 -27.48 47.83 33.12
N PHE A 320 -26.91 47.33 34.22
CA PHE A 320 -25.95 48.08 35.02
C PHE A 320 -24.95 47.15 35.72
N LEU A 321 -23.80 47.72 36.07
CA LEU A 321 -22.72 47.04 36.78
C LEU A 321 -22.75 47.41 38.26
N ILE A 322 -22.41 46.45 39.11
CA ILE A 322 -22.23 46.64 40.55
C ILE A 322 -20.75 46.58 40.85
N ARG A 323 -20.18 47.67 41.38
CA ARG A 323 -18.77 47.73 41.77
C ARG A 323 -18.64 47.63 43.28
N ILE A 324 -17.83 46.68 43.75
CA ILE A 324 -17.52 46.57 45.18
C ILE A 324 -16.45 47.60 45.54
N VAL A 325 -16.76 48.54 46.42
CA VAL A 325 -15.85 49.64 46.82
C VAL A 325 -15.46 49.55 48.30
N THR A 326 -14.33 50.16 48.66
CA THR A 326 -14.02 50.52 50.06
C THR A 326 -14.65 51.88 50.37
N GLY A 327 -15.35 51.97 51.50
CA GLY A 327 -16.08 53.18 51.90
C GLY A 327 -17.59 53.03 51.71
N THR A 328 -18.35 53.87 52.39
CA THR A 328 -19.80 53.95 52.35
C THR A 328 -20.20 55.06 51.38
N PRO A 329 -20.81 54.76 50.22
CA PRO A 329 -21.27 55.80 49.31
C PRO A 329 -22.25 56.77 49.97
N PRO A 330 -22.35 58.02 49.47
CA PRO A 330 -23.34 58.97 49.98
C PRO A 330 -24.77 58.43 49.87
N VAL A 331 -25.66 58.88 50.75
CA VAL A 331 -27.05 58.42 50.81
C VAL A 331 -27.98 59.63 50.85
N PHE A 332 -29.03 59.60 50.02
CA PHE A 332 -30.10 60.60 50.08
C PHE A 332 -30.94 60.45 51.36
N THR A 333 -31.20 61.57 52.02
CA THR A 333 -32.06 61.63 53.20
C THR A 333 -33.52 61.59 52.76
N VAL A 334 -34.26 60.61 53.26
CA VAL A 334 -35.68 60.37 52.91
C VAL A 334 -36.64 60.65 54.06
N THR A 335 -36.14 61.29 55.11
CA THR A 335 -36.94 61.72 56.26
C THR A 335 -37.55 63.08 55.95
N SER A 336 -38.86 63.25 56.21
CA SER A 336 -39.56 64.54 56.03
C SER A 336 -38.76 65.70 56.64
N PRO A 337 -38.55 66.82 55.92
CA PRO A 337 -39.31 67.31 54.76
C PRO A 337 -38.78 66.87 53.37
N PHE A 338 -37.77 66.00 53.31
CA PHE A 338 -37.21 65.53 52.04
C PHE A 338 -38.08 64.43 51.43
N PRO A 339 -38.20 64.36 50.09
CA PRO A 339 -39.04 63.35 49.46
C PRO A 339 -38.53 61.94 49.76
N THR A 340 -39.44 60.98 49.78
CA THR A 340 -39.03 59.57 49.66
C THR A 340 -38.69 59.27 48.21
N ASN A 341 -37.72 58.38 47.96
CA ASN A 341 -37.41 57.96 46.59
C ASN A 341 -38.65 57.33 45.93
N GLY A 342 -39.03 57.82 44.75
CA GLY A 342 -40.24 57.43 44.01
C GLY A 342 -41.54 58.12 44.44
N GLN A 343 -41.49 59.14 45.31
CA GLN A 343 -42.69 59.87 45.74
C GLN A 343 -43.37 60.57 44.56
N VAL A 344 -44.72 60.63 44.56
CA VAL A 344 -45.49 61.34 43.54
C VAL A 344 -46.09 62.63 44.11
N PHE A 345 -45.92 63.72 43.38
CA PHE A 345 -46.48 65.04 43.67
C PHE A 345 -47.46 65.46 42.56
N THR A 346 -48.31 66.44 42.84
CA THR A 346 -49.19 67.05 41.84
C THR A 346 -48.91 68.54 41.77
N ALA A 347 -48.69 69.06 40.57
CA ALA A 347 -48.46 70.48 40.31
C ALA A 347 -49.38 70.94 39.17
N PRO A 348 -50.48 71.66 39.45
CA PRO A 348 -51.35 72.20 38.41
C PRO A 348 -50.63 73.19 37.50
N VAL A 349 -51.14 73.33 36.29
CA VAL A 349 -50.61 74.32 35.34
C VAL A 349 -50.54 75.72 35.97
N GLY A 350 -49.43 76.41 35.76
CA GLY A 350 -49.18 77.78 36.21
C GLY A 350 -48.83 77.91 37.70
N HIS A 351 -48.76 76.82 38.46
CA HIS A 351 -48.39 76.83 39.88
C HIS A 351 -46.94 76.38 40.08
N ALA A 352 -46.17 77.12 40.88
CA ALA A 352 -44.78 76.77 41.17
C ALA A 352 -44.71 75.52 42.06
N PHE A 353 -43.91 74.55 41.64
CA PHE A 353 -43.51 73.36 42.37
C PHE A 353 -42.08 73.53 42.88
N THR A 354 -41.89 73.38 44.19
CA THR A 354 -40.59 73.52 44.86
C THR A 354 -40.40 72.38 45.85
N GLN A 355 -39.25 71.70 45.80
CA GLN A 355 -38.94 70.59 46.69
C GLN A 355 -37.45 70.55 47.04
N GLN A 356 -37.12 70.40 48.34
CA GLN A 356 -35.73 70.23 48.76
C GLN A 356 -35.31 68.76 48.78
N VAL A 357 -34.06 68.51 48.43
CA VAL A 357 -33.39 67.20 48.44
C VAL A 357 -32.07 67.30 49.19
N GLN A 358 -31.69 66.24 49.91
CA GLN A 358 -30.49 66.23 50.74
C GLN A 358 -29.75 64.91 50.62
N ALA A 359 -28.42 64.94 50.52
CA ALA A 359 -27.56 63.77 50.57
C ALA A 359 -26.47 63.90 51.65
N VAL A 360 -26.11 62.79 52.28
CA VAL A 360 -25.15 62.71 53.39
C VAL A 360 -24.06 61.71 53.03
N ASP A 361 -22.80 62.08 53.24
CA ASP A 361 -21.64 61.17 53.19
C ASP A 361 -21.43 60.51 54.58
N PRO A 362 -21.67 59.20 54.73
CA PRO A 362 -21.48 58.49 56.00
C PRO A 362 -20.01 58.39 56.44
N ASP A 363 -19.05 58.53 55.53
CA ASP A 363 -17.62 58.42 55.81
C ASP A 363 -16.98 59.78 56.15
N PHE A 364 -17.79 60.84 56.29
CA PHE A 364 -17.33 62.20 56.51
C PHE A 364 -16.49 62.37 57.79
N VAL A 365 -15.23 62.80 57.62
CA VAL A 365 -14.33 63.26 58.70
C VAL A 365 -14.04 64.75 58.54
N SER A 366 -14.05 65.49 59.65
CA SER A 366 -13.93 66.97 59.64
C SER A 366 -12.70 67.44 58.86
N GLY A 367 -12.92 68.14 57.73
CA GLY A 367 -11.86 68.69 56.89
C GLY A 367 -11.80 68.13 55.46
N ASN A 368 -12.62 67.14 55.10
CA ASN A 368 -12.82 66.69 53.72
C ASN A 368 -14.11 67.25 53.11
N ALA A 369 -14.21 67.28 51.77
CA ALA A 369 -15.16 68.10 51.03
C ALA A 369 -16.57 67.48 50.88
N ALA A 370 -17.55 68.35 50.61
CA ALA A 370 -18.98 68.10 50.53
C ALA A 370 -19.42 67.05 49.48
N VAL A 371 -20.62 66.48 49.66
CA VAL A 371 -21.32 65.68 48.64
C VAL A 371 -21.75 66.60 47.50
N ASP A 372 -21.46 66.25 46.25
CA ASP A 372 -22.00 66.93 45.07
C ASP A 372 -23.32 66.27 44.66
N ILE A 373 -24.34 67.06 44.30
CA ILE A 373 -25.64 66.55 43.87
C ILE A 373 -25.93 67.09 42.47
N ASP A 374 -26.10 66.19 41.52
CA ASP A 374 -26.31 66.52 40.11
C ASP A 374 -27.73 66.14 39.67
N GLU A 375 -28.31 66.97 38.78
CA GLU A 375 -29.56 66.65 38.09
C GLU A 375 -29.32 65.69 36.92
N LEU A 376 -30.24 64.73 36.75
CA LEU A 376 -30.18 63.74 35.67
C LEU A 376 -31.46 63.79 34.85
N GLY A 377 -31.48 64.64 33.81
CA GLY A 377 -32.54 64.66 32.79
C GLY A 377 -33.83 65.36 33.21
N PHE A 378 -33.74 66.48 33.93
CA PHE A 378 -34.91 67.28 34.33
C PHE A 378 -35.74 67.78 33.12
N PRO A 379 -37.07 67.91 33.27
CA PRO A 379 -37.94 68.42 32.20
C PRO A 379 -37.65 69.89 31.90
N ALA A 380 -37.99 70.34 30.69
CA ALA A 380 -37.71 71.70 30.25
C ALA A 380 -38.31 72.75 31.21
N GLY A 381 -37.45 73.63 31.74
CA GLY A 381 -37.83 74.66 32.69
C GLY A 381 -37.79 74.25 34.17
N ALA A 382 -37.48 72.99 34.49
CA ALA A 382 -37.09 72.58 35.84
C ALA A 382 -35.60 72.85 36.07
N THR A 383 -35.23 73.26 37.28
CA THR A 383 -33.85 73.56 37.66
C THR A 383 -33.49 73.00 39.03
N LEU A 384 -32.24 72.58 39.19
CA LEU A 384 -31.61 72.40 40.50
C LEU A 384 -30.91 73.69 40.94
N ASP A 385 -31.48 74.39 41.92
CA ASP A 385 -30.92 75.63 42.46
C ASP A 385 -29.75 75.36 43.43
N ALA A 386 -28.96 76.41 43.68
CA ALA A 386 -27.70 76.35 44.42
C ALA A 386 -27.76 75.52 45.72
N CYS A 387 -26.87 74.52 45.80
CA CYS A 387 -26.75 73.61 46.94
C CYS A 387 -26.00 74.25 48.11
N THR A 388 -26.37 73.85 49.33
CA THR A 388 -25.68 74.26 50.57
C THR A 388 -25.13 73.03 51.28
N SER A 389 -23.85 73.07 51.65
CA SER A 389 -23.17 71.93 52.27
C SER A 389 -22.70 72.26 53.69
N THR A 390 -23.06 71.43 54.67
CA THR A 390 -22.64 71.55 56.08
C THR A 390 -22.30 70.17 56.64
N ALA A 391 -21.07 70.01 57.13
CA ALA A 391 -20.60 68.82 57.85
C ALA A 391 -20.88 67.46 57.18
N GLY A 392 -20.60 67.34 55.87
CA GLY A 392 -20.79 66.09 55.11
C GLY A 392 -22.19 65.91 54.52
N THR A 393 -23.08 66.88 54.75
CA THR A 393 -24.44 66.89 54.22
C THR A 393 -24.61 68.02 53.21
N THR A 394 -25.18 67.73 52.04
CA THR A 394 -25.51 68.72 51.01
C THR A 394 -27.01 68.75 50.76
N THR A 395 -27.62 69.93 50.77
CA THR A 395 -29.04 70.14 50.47
C THR A 395 -29.20 71.07 49.26
N CYS A 396 -30.00 70.67 48.28
CA CYS A 396 -30.34 71.43 47.08
C CYS A 396 -31.85 71.63 46.96
N THR A 397 -32.29 72.59 46.15
CA THR A 397 -33.72 72.86 45.90
C THR A 397 -34.05 72.62 44.44
N VAL A 398 -35.04 71.77 44.18
CA VAL A 398 -35.63 71.57 42.87
C VAL A 398 -36.78 72.55 42.68
N ASN A 399 -36.77 73.29 41.57
CA ASN A 399 -37.82 74.24 41.21
C ASN A 399 -38.37 73.97 39.81
N TRP A 400 -39.69 74.03 39.65
CA TRP A 400 -40.35 73.88 38.37
C TRP A 400 -41.73 74.57 38.35
N THR A 401 -42.17 75.13 37.22
CA THR A 401 -43.54 75.65 37.06
C THR A 401 -44.16 75.06 35.80
N PRO A 402 -45.07 74.09 35.91
CA PRO A 402 -45.67 73.43 34.75
C PRO A 402 -46.48 74.41 33.91
N THR A 403 -46.35 74.33 32.60
CA THR A 403 -47.10 75.12 31.62
C THR A 403 -48.31 74.34 31.09
N GLN A 404 -49.16 74.99 30.29
CA GLN A 404 -50.32 74.32 29.70
C GLN A 404 -49.94 73.17 28.76
N ALA A 405 -48.71 73.17 28.21
CA ALA A 405 -48.19 72.06 27.41
C ALA A 405 -47.88 70.80 28.25
N ASP A 406 -47.81 70.96 29.57
CA ASP A 406 -47.50 69.90 30.53
C ASP A 406 -48.77 69.29 31.14
N ALA A 407 -49.96 69.87 30.88
CA ALA A 407 -51.24 69.39 31.37
C ALA A 407 -51.56 67.96 30.85
N GLY A 408 -51.98 67.10 31.77
CA GLY A 408 -52.30 65.69 31.53
C GLY A 408 -51.10 64.75 31.52
N LYS A 409 -49.89 65.19 31.89
CA LYS A 409 -48.65 64.41 31.83
C LYS A 409 -48.01 64.20 33.22
N SER A 410 -47.09 63.23 33.29
CA SER A 410 -46.29 62.89 34.47
C SER A 410 -44.79 62.98 34.15
N PHE A 411 -43.99 63.54 35.05
CA PHE A 411 -42.55 63.75 34.85
C PHE A 411 -41.73 63.19 36.01
N VAL A 412 -40.66 62.44 35.73
CA VAL A 412 -39.72 61.93 36.75
C VAL A 412 -38.49 62.83 36.81
N LEU A 413 -38.21 63.35 38.00
CA LEU A 413 -37.04 64.17 38.27
C LEU A 413 -36.03 63.29 39.01
N ALA A 414 -34.91 62.97 38.36
CA ALA A 414 -33.86 62.09 38.89
C ALA A 414 -32.59 62.87 39.25
N LEU A 415 -31.92 62.43 40.31
CA LEU A 415 -30.77 63.06 40.93
C LEU A 415 -29.71 62.00 41.29
N THR A 416 -28.44 62.37 41.16
CA THR A 416 -27.28 61.58 41.63
C THR A 416 -26.52 62.35 42.69
N ALA A 417 -25.75 61.65 43.52
CA ALA A 417 -24.88 62.29 44.49
C ALA A 417 -23.52 61.59 44.51
N HIS A 418 -22.44 62.35 44.58
CA HIS A 418 -21.07 61.83 44.62
C HIS A 418 -20.29 62.44 45.77
N ASP A 419 -19.46 61.64 46.43
CA ASP A 419 -18.50 62.18 47.38
C ASP A 419 -17.24 62.70 46.64
N THR A 420 -16.35 63.36 47.38
CA THR A 420 -15.11 63.91 46.79
C THR A 420 -14.05 62.86 46.45
N SER A 421 -14.26 61.60 46.84
CA SER A 421 -13.47 60.46 46.38
C SER A 421 -14.02 59.83 45.09
N GLY A 422 -15.19 60.29 44.63
CA GLY A 422 -15.87 59.85 43.42
C GLY A 422 -16.79 58.65 43.62
N LEU A 423 -17.14 58.28 44.86
CA LEU A 423 -18.12 57.23 45.14
C LEU A 423 -19.53 57.80 44.93
N GLY A 424 -20.34 57.11 44.11
CA GLY A 424 -21.71 57.53 43.78
C GLY A 424 -22.76 56.89 44.68
N ALA A 425 -23.69 57.70 45.15
CA ALA A 425 -24.92 57.28 45.83
C ALA A 425 -25.79 56.42 44.93
N ALA A 426 -26.66 55.61 45.52
CA ALA A 426 -27.77 54.99 44.83
C ALA A 426 -28.67 56.05 44.13
N PRO A 427 -29.24 55.76 42.95
CA PRO A 427 -30.06 56.71 42.21
C PRO A 427 -31.33 57.11 42.98
N TYR A 428 -31.67 58.41 42.92
CA TYR A 428 -32.77 59.00 43.67
C TYR A 428 -33.68 59.81 42.76
N SER A 429 -35.00 59.69 42.91
CA SER A 429 -35.97 60.35 42.04
C SER A 429 -37.32 60.57 42.71
N PHE A 430 -38.17 61.41 42.11
CA PHE A 430 -39.59 61.54 42.43
C PHE A 430 -40.37 62.00 41.18
N THR A 431 -41.70 61.82 41.19
CA THR A 431 -42.59 62.08 40.04
C THR A 431 -43.49 63.30 40.31
N VAL A 432 -43.81 64.10 39.30
CA VAL A 432 -44.77 65.22 39.36
C VAL A 432 -45.84 65.09 38.28
N ASN A 433 -47.12 65.07 38.67
CA ASN A 433 -48.31 64.96 37.80
C ASN A 433 -49.01 66.33 37.61
N VAL A 434 -49.53 66.61 36.41
CA VAL A 434 -50.22 67.89 36.09
C VAL A 434 -51.68 67.62 35.58
N PRO A 435 -52.76 67.95 36.34
CA PRO A 435 -54.16 67.61 35.98
C PRO A 435 -54.91 68.61 35.03
N ALA A 436 -56.13 68.26 34.54
CA ALA A 436 -57.01 69.03 33.60
C ALA A 436 -58.36 69.55 34.23
N ASN A 437 -59.15 70.48 33.61
CA ASN A 437 -60.29 71.28 34.20
C ASN A 437 -61.77 71.03 33.67
N THR A 438 -62.89 71.27 34.44
CA THR A 438 -64.37 70.94 34.15
C THR A 438 -65.50 71.98 34.60
N ALA A 439 -66.85 71.72 34.44
CA ALA A 439 -68.05 72.66 34.51
C ALA A 439 -69.24 72.31 35.53
N PRO A 440 -70.24 73.19 35.91
CA PRO A 440 -71.16 73.04 37.08
C PRO A 440 -72.51 72.26 36.88
N THR A 441 -73.16 71.81 37.98
CA THR A 441 -74.33 70.89 38.01
C THR A 441 -75.67 71.51 38.55
N LEU A 442 -76.86 71.25 37.94
CA LEU A 442 -78.20 71.87 38.22
C LEU A 442 -79.31 70.87 38.68
N HIS A 443 -80.23 71.24 39.59
CA HIS A 443 -81.34 70.42 40.16
C HIS A 443 -82.75 71.11 40.10
N LEU A 444 -83.79 70.41 39.58
CA LEU A 444 -85.18 70.91 39.31
C LEU A 444 -86.31 69.98 39.85
N PRO A 445 -87.59 70.45 40.02
CA PRO A 445 -88.70 69.65 40.57
C PRO A 445 -89.42 68.77 39.52
N ALA A 446 -90.22 67.80 39.96
CA ALA A 446 -91.01 66.89 39.11
C ALA A 446 -92.31 67.52 38.54
N PRO A 447 -92.94 66.93 37.50
CA PRO A 447 -94.20 67.43 36.90
C PRO A 447 -95.42 67.52 37.85
N ILE A 448 -96.36 68.46 37.63
CA ILE A 448 -97.53 68.74 38.51
C ILE A 448 -98.89 68.62 37.74
N THR A 449 -99.95 68.01 38.32
CA THR A 449 -101.28 67.80 37.66
C THR A 449 -102.49 68.11 38.59
N VAL A 450 -103.60 68.69 38.07
CA VAL A 450 -104.85 69.05 38.81
C VAL A 450 -106.16 68.86 38.00
N GLU A 451 -107.32 68.62 38.63
CA GLU A 451 -108.63 68.37 37.96
C GLU A 451 -109.41 69.62 37.51
N ALA A 452 -110.12 69.51 36.38
CA ALA A 452 -110.95 70.54 35.79
C ALA A 452 -112.35 70.51 36.39
N THR A 453 -112.69 71.57 37.11
CA THR A 453 -113.99 71.70 37.78
C THR A 453 -115.08 72.26 36.87
N SER A 454 -114.72 72.67 35.65
CA SER A 454 -115.59 73.17 34.58
C SER A 454 -114.78 73.32 33.29
N ALA A 455 -115.40 73.80 32.20
CA ALA A 455 -114.76 73.98 30.90
C ALA A 455 -113.61 75.03 30.82
N THR A 456 -113.10 75.63 31.91
CA THR A 456 -112.11 76.75 31.89
C THR A 456 -110.74 76.59 32.62
N GLY A 457 -110.41 75.58 33.43
CA GLY A 457 -109.02 75.33 33.97
C GLY A 457 -108.74 75.43 35.51
N ALA A 458 -107.45 75.53 35.98
CA ALA A 458 -106.96 75.50 37.41
C ALA A 458 -105.58 76.24 37.71
N ILE A 459 -105.10 76.43 38.98
CA ILE A 459 -103.90 77.28 39.41
C ILE A 459 -102.76 76.48 40.15
N VAL A 460 -101.42 76.76 39.98
CA VAL A 460 -100.24 75.90 40.45
C VAL A 460 -98.88 76.62 40.87
N THR A 461 -98.00 76.04 41.77
CA THR A 461 -96.74 76.60 42.45
C THR A 461 -95.48 75.63 42.58
N TYR A 462 -94.17 76.05 42.51
CA TYR A 462 -92.86 75.24 42.52
C TYR A 462 -91.45 75.95 42.91
N SER A 463 -90.23 75.26 42.99
CA SER A 463 -88.79 75.76 43.29
C SER A 463 -87.51 75.01 42.66
N ALA A 464 -86.23 75.56 42.61
CA ALA A 464 -84.97 75.01 41.94
C ALA A 464 -83.53 75.38 42.54
N THR A 465 -82.40 74.59 42.37
CA THR A 465 -80.97 74.79 42.92
C THR A 465 -79.72 74.29 42.06
N ALA A 466 -78.43 74.64 42.36
CA ALA A 466 -77.17 74.27 41.61
C ALA A 466 -75.83 74.18 42.45
N THR A 467 -74.78 73.43 42.02
CA THR A 467 -73.46 73.20 42.69
C THR A 467 -72.24 73.01 41.75
N ASP A 468 -71.02 73.41 42.18
CA ASP A 468 -69.71 73.25 41.49
C ASP A 468 -68.61 72.87 42.52
N ALA A 469 -67.72 71.91 42.22
CA ALA A 469 -66.79 71.32 43.20
C ALA A 469 -65.37 71.93 43.15
N GLU A 470 -65.01 72.54 42.04
CA GLU A 470 -63.68 73.11 41.78
C GLU A 470 -63.61 74.63 42.09
N ASP A 471 -64.75 75.26 42.37
CA ASP A 471 -64.88 76.71 42.62
C ASP A 471 -65.60 77.00 43.96
N ALA A 472 -65.09 77.94 44.75
CA ALA A 472 -65.55 78.14 46.14
C ALA A 472 -66.88 78.94 46.28
N THR A 473 -67.49 79.41 45.18
CA THR A 473 -68.73 80.21 45.18
C THR A 473 -69.85 79.57 44.37
N ALA A 474 -71.08 79.54 44.92
CA ALA A 474 -72.22 78.86 44.30
C ALA A 474 -72.77 79.57 43.03
N PRO A 475 -73.26 78.84 42.00
CA PRO A 475 -73.73 79.41 40.72
C PRO A 475 -75.13 80.08 40.79
N ASP A 476 -75.39 81.13 39.98
CA ASP A 476 -76.68 81.86 39.90
C ASP A 476 -77.78 81.12 39.07
N ILE A 477 -79.08 81.19 39.43
CA ILE A 477 -80.20 80.44 38.79
C ILE A 477 -81.41 81.33 38.38
N THR A 478 -82.04 81.07 37.23
CA THR A 478 -83.28 81.76 36.74
C THR A 478 -84.32 80.80 36.08
N CYS A 479 -85.66 81.03 36.20
CA CYS A 479 -86.77 80.16 35.66
C CYS A 479 -88.02 80.90 35.05
N THR A 480 -88.74 80.32 34.05
CA THR A 480 -89.98 80.89 33.40
C THR A 480 -90.99 79.84 32.89
N PRO A 481 -92.34 80.01 32.97
CA PRO A 481 -93.12 81.03 33.72
C PRO A 481 -92.99 80.88 35.23
N PRO A 482 -92.92 81.95 36.03
CA PRO A 482 -92.62 81.87 37.46
C PRO A 482 -93.69 81.13 38.27
N SER A 483 -93.25 80.58 39.41
CA SER A 483 -94.08 79.89 40.40
C SER A 483 -95.33 80.71 40.79
N ASN A 484 -96.51 80.05 40.91
CA ASN A 484 -97.82 80.59 41.31
C ASN A 484 -98.70 81.21 40.17
N SER A 485 -98.77 80.56 39.00
CA SER A 485 -99.53 81.02 37.81
C SER A 485 -100.82 80.21 37.55
N THR A 486 -101.76 80.71 36.72
CA THR A 486 -102.99 79.98 36.29
C THR A 486 -102.75 79.19 35.00
N PHE A 487 -103.23 77.95 34.95
CA PHE A 487 -103.02 77.00 33.85
C PHE A 487 -104.37 76.54 33.26
N ALA A 488 -104.53 76.61 31.93
CA ALA A 488 -105.74 76.17 31.22
C ALA A 488 -105.81 74.63 31.11
N LEU A 489 -106.96 74.06 30.71
CA LEU A 489 -107.06 72.62 30.38
C LEU A 489 -105.95 72.22 29.39
N GLY A 490 -105.16 71.20 29.73
CA GLY A 490 -103.93 70.81 29.02
C GLY A 490 -102.63 71.08 29.80
N GLN A 491 -101.49 70.89 29.14
CA GLN A 491 -100.14 70.92 29.75
C GLN A 491 -99.35 72.19 29.40
N THR A 492 -98.55 72.70 30.34
CA THR A 492 -97.67 73.89 30.18
C THR A 492 -96.26 73.62 30.73
N THR A 493 -95.20 74.06 30.03
CA THR A 493 -93.78 73.78 30.36
C THR A 493 -93.06 74.98 31.01
N VAL A 494 -92.15 74.72 31.95
CA VAL A 494 -91.32 75.67 32.70
C VAL A 494 -89.82 75.38 32.48
N THR A 495 -88.96 76.40 32.25
CA THR A 495 -87.51 76.28 31.93
C THR A 495 -86.59 77.07 32.88
N CYS A 496 -85.39 76.54 33.23
CA CYS A 496 -84.39 77.12 34.16
C CYS A 496 -82.89 77.02 33.72
N SER A 497 -81.98 77.90 34.19
CA SER A 497 -80.52 77.90 33.83
C SER A 497 -79.53 78.38 34.93
N ALA A 498 -78.26 77.91 34.93
CA ALA A 498 -77.15 78.31 35.84
C ALA A 498 -75.74 78.46 35.18
N THR A 499 -74.86 79.33 35.71
CA THR A 499 -73.51 79.69 35.16
C THR A 499 -72.43 79.86 36.25
N ASP A 500 -71.20 79.35 36.07
CA ASP A 500 -70.06 79.49 37.01
C ASP A 500 -69.21 80.77 36.82
N SER A 501 -68.17 80.94 37.64
CA SER A 501 -67.30 82.13 37.66
C SER A 501 -66.27 82.18 36.51
N ASN A 502 -66.00 81.03 35.88
CA ASN A 502 -65.07 80.87 34.76
C ASN A 502 -65.79 80.78 33.39
N GLY A 503 -67.12 80.93 33.37
CA GLY A 503 -67.96 81.14 32.19
C GLY A 503 -68.63 79.89 31.62
N THR A 504 -68.60 78.74 32.30
CA THR A 504 -69.26 77.50 31.84
C THR A 504 -70.70 77.36 32.38
N LYS A 505 -71.62 76.72 31.62
CA LYS A 505 -73.10 76.80 31.83
C LYS A 505 -73.85 75.47 31.86
N SER A 506 -75.00 75.45 32.56
CA SER A 506 -75.94 74.31 32.71
C SER A 506 -77.43 74.77 32.62
N THR A 507 -78.35 73.96 32.03
CA THR A 507 -79.78 74.30 31.77
C THR A 507 -80.76 73.11 31.93
N GLY A 508 -82.03 73.30 32.35
CA GLY A 508 -83.08 72.24 32.45
C GLY A 508 -84.57 72.70 32.51
N THR A 509 -85.58 71.79 32.45
CA THR A 509 -87.06 72.08 32.34
C THR A 509 -88.01 71.10 33.10
N PHE A 510 -89.27 71.48 33.43
CA PHE A 510 -90.38 70.60 33.96
C PHE A 510 -91.82 71.10 33.57
N THR A 511 -92.93 70.38 33.86
CA THR A 511 -94.31 70.68 33.31
C THR A 511 -95.49 70.70 34.32
N VAL A 512 -96.62 71.39 34.00
CA VAL A 512 -97.88 71.50 34.76
C VAL A 512 -99.14 71.16 33.90
N THR A 513 -100.14 70.39 34.39
CA THR A 513 -101.32 69.87 33.60
C THR A 513 -102.72 70.02 34.29
N VAL A 514 -103.81 70.35 33.56
CA VAL A 514 -105.24 70.43 34.03
C VAL A 514 -106.26 69.61 33.17
N ALA A 515 -107.19 68.77 33.69
CA ALA A 515 -108.06 67.83 32.88
C ALA A 515 -109.49 67.48 33.41
N ASP A 516 -110.48 67.11 32.54
CA ASP A 516 -111.82 66.51 32.88
C ASP A 516 -111.75 64.96 32.90
N THR A 517 -112.47 64.27 33.80
CA THR A 517 -112.22 62.85 34.14
C THR A 517 -113.45 61.92 34.36
N THR A 518 -114.70 62.28 33.99
CA THR A 518 -115.91 61.44 34.29
C THR A 518 -116.34 60.51 33.13
N PRO A 519 -116.34 59.15 33.24
CA PRO A 519 -116.45 58.26 32.05
C PRO A 519 -117.82 57.61 31.68
N PRO A 520 -117.99 57.14 30.41
CA PRO A 520 -119.12 56.33 29.89
C PRO A 520 -119.35 54.96 30.57
N VAL A 521 -120.42 54.20 30.25
CA VAL A 521 -120.71 52.83 30.73
C VAL A 521 -120.91 51.80 29.59
N LEU A 522 -120.26 50.62 29.63
CA LEU A 522 -120.25 49.51 28.63
C LEU A 522 -121.17 48.29 28.95
N SER A 523 -121.61 47.51 27.95
CA SER A 523 -122.46 46.29 28.09
C SER A 523 -122.23 45.21 26.99
N ASN A 524 -122.47 43.92 27.28
CA ASN A 524 -122.33 42.71 26.40
C ASN A 524 -120.90 42.27 25.98
N VAL A 525 -120.01 42.02 26.94
CA VAL A 525 -118.59 41.68 26.70
C VAL A 525 -118.36 40.16 26.60
N PRO A 526 -117.54 39.63 25.64
CA PRO A 526 -117.24 38.19 25.49
C PRO A 526 -116.56 37.50 26.71
N ALA A 527 -116.52 36.16 26.72
CA ALA A 527 -115.82 35.34 27.74
C ALA A 527 -114.43 34.85 27.28
N ALA A 528 -113.58 34.39 28.21
CA ALA A 528 -112.20 33.98 27.91
C ALA A 528 -112.04 32.63 27.18
N PHE A 529 -111.01 32.48 26.33
CA PHE A 529 -110.71 31.25 25.56
C PHE A 529 -109.21 31.11 25.18
N ALA A 530 -108.79 29.95 24.64
CA ALA A 530 -107.40 29.69 24.24
C ALA A 530 -107.27 29.12 22.81
N ILE A 531 -106.13 29.35 22.16
CA ILE A 531 -105.82 28.91 20.79
C ILE A 531 -104.32 28.59 20.63
N GLU A 532 -103.97 27.67 19.72
CA GLU A 532 -102.58 27.29 19.43
C GLU A 532 -101.93 28.24 18.41
N ALA A 533 -100.67 28.61 18.65
CA ALA A 533 -99.84 29.37 17.72
C ALA A 533 -99.67 28.65 16.39
N THR A 534 -99.79 29.36 15.26
CA THR A 534 -99.66 28.76 13.91
C THR A 534 -98.46 29.27 13.14
N GLY A 535 -97.64 30.13 13.77
CA GLY A 535 -96.38 30.64 13.25
C GLY A 535 -95.70 31.59 14.24
N PRO A 536 -94.57 32.22 13.86
CA PRO A 536 -93.74 33.04 14.76
C PRO A 536 -94.46 34.28 15.32
N ASN A 537 -95.47 34.75 14.59
CA ASN A 537 -96.29 35.89 14.99
C ASN A 537 -97.50 35.47 15.86
N GLY A 538 -97.65 34.17 16.17
CA GLY A 538 -98.72 33.60 16.98
C GLY A 538 -99.93 33.08 16.17
N ALA A 539 -101.16 33.40 16.60
CA ALA A 539 -102.40 32.92 15.96
C ALA A 539 -103.44 34.04 15.77
N ALA A 540 -104.19 34.00 14.65
CA ALA A 540 -105.27 34.95 14.38
C ALA A 540 -106.51 34.65 15.25
N VAL A 541 -107.01 35.68 15.93
CA VAL A 541 -108.08 35.56 16.95
C VAL A 541 -109.30 36.40 16.55
N THR A 542 -110.49 35.80 16.49
CA THR A 542 -111.76 36.48 16.14
C THR A 542 -112.82 36.40 17.25
N PHE A 543 -113.52 37.51 17.54
CA PHE A 543 -114.59 37.67 18.55
C PHE A 543 -115.62 38.80 18.18
N THR A 544 -116.70 38.98 18.96
CA THR A 544 -117.79 39.97 18.72
C THR A 544 -117.71 41.17 19.71
N ALA A 545 -117.99 42.42 19.29
CA ALA A 545 -117.78 43.66 20.08
C ALA A 545 -119.00 44.14 20.96
N PRO A 546 -118.79 44.85 22.11
CA PRO A 546 -119.81 45.37 23.06
C PRO A 546 -120.36 46.80 22.73
N SER A 547 -121.26 47.39 23.57
CA SER A 547 -121.98 48.70 23.38
C SER A 547 -121.97 49.68 24.61
N ALA A 548 -122.14 51.05 24.50
CA ALA A 548 -121.97 52.03 25.64
C ALA A 548 -122.81 53.40 25.71
N ASN A 549 -122.78 54.19 26.85
CA ASN A 549 -123.45 55.51 27.14
C ASN A 549 -122.74 56.53 28.14
N ASP A 550 -122.88 57.91 28.10
CA ASP A 550 -122.26 58.95 29.03
C ASP A 550 -123.12 60.24 29.33
N ALA A 551 -122.81 61.03 30.39
CA ALA A 551 -123.54 62.23 30.89
C ALA A 551 -123.12 63.60 30.29
N VAL A 552 -121.86 63.79 29.89
CA VAL A 552 -121.39 64.95 29.10
C VAL A 552 -121.56 64.67 27.59
N ASP A 553 -121.67 63.39 27.17
CA ASP A 553 -121.89 62.94 25.78
C ASP A 553 -122.81 61.69 25.60
N PRO A 554 -124.01 61.78 24.97
CA PRO A 554 -125.02 60.72 24.97
C PRO A 554 -124.79 59.52 24.02
N THR A 555 -123.84 59.55 23.08
CA THR A 555 -123.51 58.39 22.20
C THR A 555 -121.99 58.17 22.05
N PRO A 556 -121.34 57.54 23.05
CA PRO A 556 -119.89 57.31 23.05
C PRO A 556 -119.48 56.24 22.03
N SER A 557 -118.28 56.37 21.44
CA SER A 557 -117.73 55.38 20.49
C SER A 557 -117.14 54.18 21.22
N VAL A 558 -117.38 52.95 20.73
CA VAL A 558 -116.80 51.70 21.29
C VAL A 558 -115.76 51.12 20.34
N SER A 559 -114.58 50.79 20.87
CA SER A 559 -113.46 50.14 20.17
C SER A 559 -112.89 49.01 21.02
N CYS A 560 -112.43 47.92 20.42
CA CYS A 560 -111.75 46.83 21.12
C CYS A 560 -110.33 46.65 20.58
N ASP A 561 -109.37 46.53 21.48
CA ASP A 561 -107.95 46.34 21.18
C ASP A 561 -107.39 45.14 21.99
N PRO A 562 -106.75 44.15 21.35
CA PRO A 562 -106.61 43.95 19.90
C PRO A 562 -107.94 43.75 19.19
N ALA A 563 -108.09 44.30 17.97
CA ALA A 563 -109.32 44.17 17.20
C ALA A 563 -109.59 42.70 16.81
N SER A 564 -110.87 42.35 16.65
CA SER A 564 -111.27 41.02 16.18
C SER A 564 -110.66 40.72 14.80
N GLY A 565 -109.99 39.58 14.68
CA GLY A 565 -109.21 39.15 13.51
C GLY A 565 -107.70 39.38 13.64
N THR A 566 -107.21 40.00 14.71
CA THR A 566 -105.77 40.27 14.91
C THR A 566 -105.00 38.99 15.24
N THR A 567 -103.80 38.85 14.68
CA THR A 567 -102.84 37.82 15.08
C THR A 567 -102.19 38.19 16.39
N LEU A 568 -102.41 37.38 17.42
CA LEU A 568 -101.85 37.55 18.76
C LEU A 568 -100.66 36.62 18.94
N SER A 569 -99.54 37.15 19.44
CA SER A 569 -98.32 36.39 19.72
C SER A 569 -98.53 35.33 20.80
N VAL A 570 -97.57 34.41 21.00
CA VAL A 570 -97.67 33.36 22.02
C VAL A 570 -97.55 33.94 23.42
N ALA A 571 -98.69 34.30 24.02
CA ALA A 571 -98.83 34.84 25.37
C ALA A 571 -100.31 34.83 25.79
N VAL A 572 -100.57 35.19 27.04
CA VAL A 572 -101.91 35.57 27.49
C VAL A 572 -102.17 37.01 27.07
N HIS A 573 -103.18 37.24 26.25
CA HIS A 573 -103.60 38.55 25.79
C HIS A 573 -104.92 38.94 26.43
N THR A 574 -105.04 40.18 26.88
CA THR A 574 -106.30 40.75 27.34
C THR A 574 -106.83 41.64 26.23
N VAL A 575 -108.00 41.32 25.69
CA VAL A 575 -108.72 42.21 24.78
C VAL A 575 -109.53 43.16 25.65
N THR A 576 -109.22 44.46 25.55
CA THR A 576 -109.94 45.51 26.26
C THR A 576 -110.81 46.26 25.27
N CYS A 577 -112.10 46.33 25.57
CA CYS A 577 -113.04 47.15 24.83
C CYS A 577 -113.30 48.43 25.60
N THR A 578 -113.03 49.56 24.96
CA THR A 578 -113.10 50.91 25.50
C THR A 578 -114.26 51.65 24.85
N ALA A 579 -115.11 52.26 25.67
CA ALA A 579 -116.09 53.24 25.23
C ALA A 579 -115.62 54.63 25.62
N THR A 580 -115.53 55.57 24.68
CA THR A 580 -114.98 56.91 24.90
C THR A 580 -116.00 57.99 24.51
N ASP A 581 -116.19 58.97 25.40
CA ASP A 581 -116.97 60.18 25.12
C ASP A 581 -116.17 61.24 24.32
N ALA A 582 -116.82 62.33 23.90
CA ALA A 582 -116.20 63.42 23.15
C ALA A 582 -115.15 64.24 23.93
N ARG A 583 -115.02 64.07 25.26
CA ARG A 583 -113.97 64.71 26.08
C ARG A 583 -112.80 63.78 26.36
N GLY A 584 -112.90 62.51 25.97
CA GLY A 584 -111.87 61.50 26.14
C GLY A 584 -112.03 60.68 27.41
N ASN A 585 -113.09 60.87 28.19
CA ASN A 585 -113.36 60.00 29.32
C ASN A 585 -113.83 58.65 28.77
N HIS A 586 -113.34 57.56 29.34
CA HIS A 586 -113.65 56.23 28.85
C HIS A 586 -113.98 55.20 29.94
N SER A 587 -114.88 54.26 29.65
CA SER A 587 -114.94 53.00 30.40
C SER A 587 -114.37 51.85 29.60
N ASP A 588 -113.89 50.86 30.32
CA ASP A 588 -113.25 49.68 29.77
C ASP A 588 -113.93 48.42 30.29
N ALA A 589 -114.03 47.42 29.43
CA ALA A 589 -114.37 46.06 29.83
C ALA A 589 -113.57 45.06 28.99
N SER A 590 -113.04 44.03 29.64
CA SER A 590 -112.05 43.15 29.03
C SER A 590 -112.38 41.66 29.16
N PHE A 591 -111.80 40.87 28.27
CA PHE A 591 -111.79 39.40 28.31
C PHE A 591 -110.43 38.87 27.85
N VAL A 592 -110.12 37.61 28.18
CA VAL A 592 -108.78 37.06 28.00
C VAL A 592 -108.74 36.05 26.85
N VAL A 593 -107.71 36.15 26.01
CA VAL A 593 -107.37 35.16 24.98
C VAL A 593 -105.96 34.64 25.24
N THR A 594 -105.81 33.34 25.44
CA THR A 594 -104.48 32.73 25.64
C THR A 594 -104.00 32.06 24.36
N VAL A 595 -102.87 32.51 23.80
CA VAL A 595 -102.18 31.84 22.70
C VAL A 595 -100.99 31.07 23.26
N THR A 596 -100.95 29.75 23.06
CA THR A 596 -99.85 28.88 23.53
C THR A 596 -99.10 28.24 22.36
N ASP A 597 -97.85 27.85 22.61
CA ASP A 597 -97.06 27.00 21.72
C ASP A 597 -96.73 25.68 22.43
N THR A 598 -97.31 24.61 21.92
CA THR A 598 -97.14 23.23 22.39
C THR A 598 -96.51 22.34 21.32
N THR A 599 -96.09 22.92 20.20
CA THR A 599 -95.53 22.19 19.06
C THR A 599 -94.05 21.91 19.31
N LYS A 600 -93.60 20.66 19.13
CA LYS A 600 -92.19 20.31 19.29
C LYS A 600 -91.40 20.67 18.01
N PRO A 601 -90.12 21.05 18.15
CA PRO A 601 -89.22 21.21 17.01
C PRO A 601 -89.15 19.98 16.11
N THR A 602 -89.02 20.18 14.81
CA THR A 602 -88.68 19.11 13.86
C THR A 602 -87.17 18.98 13.77
N LEU A 603 -86.63 17.89 14.30
CA LEU A 603 -85.19 17.57 14.28
C LEU A 603 -84.83 16.73 13.05
N THR A 604 -83.88 17.21 12.23
CA THR A 604 -83.32 16.51 11.07
C THR A 604 -81.89 16.09 11.37
N LEU A 605 -81.63 14.77 11.34
CA LEU A 605 -80.33 14.16 11.61
C LEU A 605 -79.72 13.56 10.34
N PRO A 606 -78.39 13.48 10.25
CA PRO A 606 -77.73 12.79 9.16
C PRO A 606 -78.00 11.28 9.22
N ALA A 607 -77.83 10.59 8.09
CA ALA A 607 -77.78 9.13 8.04
C ALA A 607 -76.50 8.59 8.72
N THR A 608 -76.39 7.28 8.89
CA THR A 608 -75.18 6.63 9.43
C THR A 608 -73.92 7.07 8.68
N ILE A 609 -72.89 7.47 9.42
CA ILE A 609 -71.62 7.94 8.87
C ILE A 609 -70.56 6.85 9.06
N VAL A 610 -69.91 6.42 7.97
CA VAL A 610 -68.79 5.47 8.03
C VAL A 610 -67.49 6.20 7.72
N LYS A 611 -66.48 6.07 8.58
CA LYS A 611 -65.15 6.65 8.39
C LYS A 611 -64.03 5.65 8.65
N GLU A 612 -62.91 5.89 7.98
CA GLU A 612 -61.67 5.14 8.20
C GLU A 612 -60.91 5.74 9.39
N ALA A 613 -60.39 4.89 10.27
CA ALA A 613 -59.52 5.28 11.38
C ALA A 613 -58.26 5.97 10.85
N THR A 614 -57.91 7.12 11.41
CA THR A 614 -56.69 7.86 11.03
C THR A 614 -55.59 7.76 12.07
N SER A 615 -55.87 7.08 13.19
CA SER A 615 -54.95 6.80 14.30
C SER A 615 -55.53 5.70 15.19
N ALA A 616 -54.73 5.20 16.15
CA ALA A 616 -55.21 4.30 17.22
C ALA A 616 -56.41 4.85 18.02
N ALA A 617 -56.57 6.18 18.11
CA ALA A 617 -57.70 6.81 18.78
C ALA A 617 -58.98 6.83 17.91
N GLY A 618 -58.90 6.39 16.65
CA GLY A 618 -59.99 6.36 15.67
C GLY A 618 -59.95 7.54 14.70
N ALA A 619 -61.10 8.14 14.39
CA ALA A 619 -61.24 9.19 13.37
C ALA A 619 -62.07 10.39 13.86
N ALA A 620 -61.65 11.60 13.53
CA ALA A 620 -62.45 12.80 13.75
C ALA A 620 -63.59 12.86 12.72
N VAL A 621 -64.83 13.00 13.19
CA VAL A 621 -66.02 13.01 12.31
C VAL A 621 -66.82 14.29 12.50
N THR A 622 -66.97 15.05 11.43
CA THR A 622 -67.83 16.23 11.35
C THR A 622 -69.17 15.85 10.73
N PHE A 623 -70.25 16.32 11.33
CA PHE A 623 -71.62 16.13 10.87
C PHE A 623 -72.48 17.36 11.15
N THR A 624 -73.60 17.46 10.44
CA THR A 624 -74.55 18.57 10.57
C THR A 624 -75.91 18.03 10.98
N ALA A 625 -76.47 18.57 12.07
CA ALA A 625 -77.84 18.33 12.50
C ALA A 625 -78.56 19.67 12.57
N THR A 626 -79.81 19.72 12.12
CA THR A 626 -80.61 20.96 12.07
C THR A 626 -81.95 20.73 12.74
N ALA A 627 -82.48 21.74 13.42
CA ALA A 627 -83.83 21.72 13.96
C ALA A 627 -84.57 22.99 13.54
N THR A 628 -85.83 22.83 13.14
CA THR A 628 -86.73 23.94 12.82
C THR A 628 -88.02 23.77 13.59
N ASP A 629 -88.51 24.86 14.16
CA ASP A 629 -89.80 24.97 14.79
C ASP A 629 -90.68 25.98 14.06
N ILE A 630 -92.01 25.76 14.08
CA ILE A 630 -92.96 26.59 13.35
C ILE A 630 -93.13 27.99 13.98
N VAL A 631 -92.90 28.12 15.29
CA VAL A 631 -92.95 29.38 16.05
C VAL A 631 -91.55 29.97 16.19
N ASP A 632 -90.55 29.16 16.59
CA ASP A 632 -89.21 29.67 16.92
C ASP A 632 -88.20 29.65 15.77
N GLY A 633 -88.59 29.16 14.59
CA GLY A 633 -87.73 29.15 13.40
C GLY A 633 -86.57 28.17 13.55
N THR A 634 -85.33 28.58 13.26
CA THR A 634 -84.17 27.67 13.34
C THR A 634 -83.64 27.60 14.76
N LEU A 635 -83.54 26.38 15.30
CA LEU A 635 -83.08 26.14 16.67
C LEU A 635 -81.67 25.55 16.70
N THR A 636 -80.92 25.88 17.75
CA THR A 636 -79.60 25.30 18.00
C THR A 636 -79.72 23.84 18.42
N VAL A 637 -79.05 22.96 17.68
CA VAL A 637 -78.97 21.54 17.99
C VAL A 637 -77.72 21.25 18.82
N THR A 638 -77.89 20.54 19.92
CA THR A 638 -76.80 20.01 20.74
C THR A 638 -76.66 18.51 20.51
N CYS A 639 -75.45 18.02 20.22
CA CYS A 639 -75.19 16.60 19.99
C CYS A 639 -74.05 16.10 20.89
N THR A 640 -74.18 14.86 21.38
CA THR A 640 -73.17 14.17 22.19
C THR A 640 -72.89 12.78 21.62
N PRO A 641 -71.63 12.46 21.24
CA PRO A 641 -70.47 13.36 21.09
C PRO A 641 -70.71 14.52 20.09
N ALA A 642 -69.99 15.64 20.24
CA ALA A 642 -70.17 16.83 19.41
C ALA A 642 -69.56 16.66 17.99
N SER A 643 -70.08 17.38 17.00
CA SER A 643 -69.51 17.41 15.65
C SER A 643 -68.03 17.83 15.69
N GLY A 644 -67.16 17.05 15.04
CA GLY A 644 -65.71 17.23 15.07
C GLY A 644 -64.99 16.44 16.18
N SER A 645 -65.73 15.69 17.02
CA SER A 645 -65.13 14.78 18.01
C SER A 645 -64.43 13.59 17.33
N THR A 646 -63.45 13.01 18.03
CA THR A 646 -62.81 11.75 17.64
C THR A 646 -63.65 10.56 18.10
N PHE A 647 -64.01 9.69 17.15
CA PHE A 647 -64.77 8.47 17.39
C PHE A 647 -63.81 7.27 17.35
N ALA A 648 -63.85 6.42 18.38
CA ALA A 648 -63.05 5.19 18.44
C ALA A 648 -63.54 4.15 17.43
N LEU A 649 -62.72 3.13 17.13
CA LEU A 649 -63.10 2.04 16.23
C LEU A 649 -64.39 1.34 16.70
N GLY A 650 -65.25 1.00 15.75
CA GLY A 650 -66.58 0.42 15.96
C GLY A 650 -67.72 1.44 15.80
N ASP A 651 -68.91 1.03 16.22
CA ASP A 651 -70.12 1.85 16.15
C ASP A 651 -70.26 2.72 17.40
N THR A 652 -70.40 4.03 17.21
CA THR A 652 -70.72 5.00 18.26
C THR A 652 -72.05 5.68 17.95
N SER A 653 -72.98 5.65 18.90
CA SER A 653 -74.26 6.37 18.79
C SER A 653 -74.09 7.84 19.17
N VAL A 654 -74.49 8.75 18.29
CA VAL A 654 -74.56 10.19 18.53
C VAL A 654 -76.00 10.58 18.85
N THR A 655 -76.22 11.18 20.01
CA THR A 655 -77.55 11.67 20.43
C THR A 655 -77.63 13.17 20.25
N CYS A 656 -78.64 13.65 19.55
CA CYS A 656 -78.86 15.07 19.30
C CYS A 656 -80.20 15.55 19.87
N SER A 657 -80.25 16.79 20.34
CA SER A 657 -81.48 17.41 20.82
C SER A 657 -81.57 18.90 20.51
N ALA A 658 -82.79 19.37 20.31
CA ALA A 658 -83.14 20.78 20.21
C ALA A 658 -84.36 21.06 21.09
N THR A 659 -84.34 22.19 21.76
CA THR A 659 -85.42 22.69 22.62
C THR A 659 -85.79 24.07 22.11
N ASP A 660 -87.09 24.33 21.97
CA ASP A 660 -87.61 25.63 21.57
C ASP A 660 -87.65 26.62 22.75
N ALA A 661 -88.11 27.86 22.52
CA ALA A 661 -88.18 28.90 23.55
C ALA A 661 -89.28 28.63 24.59
N HIS A 662 -90.22 27.74 24.30
CA HIS A 662 -91.36 27.36 25.14
C HIS A 662 -91.15 26.00 25.84
N ASN A 663 -89.92 25.46 25.79
CA ASN A 663 -89.46 24.20 26.39
C ASN A 663 -90.00 22.91 25.75
N ASN A 664 -90.55 22.94 24.54
CA ASN A 664 -90.85 21.73 23.79
C ASN A 664 -89.54 21.18 23.20
N LYS A 665 -89.27 19.88 23.46
CA LYS A 665 -87.98 19.25 23.14
C LYS A 665 -88.12 18.11 22.14
N ALA A 666 -87.24 18.12 21.13
CA ALA A 666 -87.04 17.03 20.19
C ALA A 666 -85.68 16.35 20.40
N THR A 667 -85.66 15.02 20.31
CA THR A 667 -84.45 14.19 20.50
C THR A 667 -84.39 13.09 19.44
N GLY A 668 -83.20 12.80 18.92
CA GLY A 668 -82.98 11.67 18.02
C GLY A 668 -81.52 11.20 18.04
N THR A 669 -81.24 10.05 17.43
CA THR A 669 -79.90 9.44 17.38
C THR A 669 -79.53 9.00 15.97
N PHE A 670 -78.23 9.03 15.65
CA PHE A 670 -77.65 8.40 14.45
C PHE A 670 -76.31 7.74 14.81
N THR A 671 -75.80 6.85 13.96
CA THR A 671 -74.57 6.09 14.23
C THR A 671 -73.38 6.63 13.44
N VAL A 672 -72.22 6.70 14.08
CA VAL A 672 -70.91 6.87 13.45
C VAL A 672 -70.14 5.57 13.59
N THR A 673 -69.74 4.96 12.48
CA THR A 673 -68.95 3.73 12.43
C THR A 673 -67.52 4.07 11.98
N VAL A 674 -66.53 3.84 12.84
CA VAL A 674 -65.12 3.96 12.48
C VAL A 674 -64.52 2.57 12.25
N GLN A 675 -63.97 2.33 11.06
CA GLN A 675 -63.38 1.05 10.67
C GLN A 675 -61.91 1.26 10.30
N ASP A 676 -61.11 0.20 10.41
CA ASP A 676 -59.76 0.21 9.88
C ASP A 676 -59.66 -0.67 8.63
N LYS A 677 -59.45 -0.02 7.47
CA LYS A 677 -59.12 -0.68 6.20
C LYS A 677 -57.71 -0.35 5.72
N THR A 678 -56.91 0.35 6.53
CA THR A 678 -55.55 0.71 6.15
C THR A 678 -54.68 -0.55 6.28
N LYS A 679 -53.87 -0.84 5.25
CA LYS A 679 -52.95 -1.99 5.33
C LYS A 679 -51.65 -1.55 6.01
N PRO A 680 -50.99 -2.45 6.76
CA PRO A 680 -49.63 -2.22 7.24
C PRO A 680 -48.66 -1.87 6.12
N VAL A 681 -47.80 -0.88 6.37
CA VAL A 681 -46.67 -0.57 5.49
C VAL A 681 -45.51 -1.48 5.86
N VAL A 682 -45.21 -2.47 5.01
CA VAL A 682 -44.07 -3.38 5.18
C VAL A 682 -42.84 -2.76 4.52
N THR A 683 -41.83 -2.43 5.33
CA THR A 683 -40.52 -1.97 4.88
C THR A 683 -39.56 -3.16 4.85
N VAL A 684 -39.04 -3.45 3.66
CA VAL A 684 -38.04 -4.50 3.40
C VAL A 684 -36.69 -3.87 3.08
N PRO A 685 -35.57 -4.57 3.30
CA PRO A 685 -34.25 -4.06 2.94
C PRO A 685 -34.06 -4.05 1.42
N ALA A 686 -32.98 -3.42 0.96
CA ALA A 686 -32.55 -3.51 -0.43
C ALA A 686 -32.18 -4.96 -0.81
N ASN A 687 -32.16 -5.24 -2.13
CA ASN A 687 -31.69 -6.51 -2.65
C ASN A 687 -30.26 -6.82 -2.17
N GLN A 688 -30.00 -8.08 -1.82
CA GLN A 688 -28.69 -8.54 -1.35
C GLN A 688 -28.00 -9.41 -2.41
N THR A 689 -26.68 -9.27 -2.52
CA THR A 689 -25.84 -10.21 -3.28
C THR A 689 -24.84 -10.82 -2.32
N LEU A 690 -24.82 -12.15 -2.24
CA LEU A 690 -23.98 -12.91 -1.33
C LEU A 690 -23.11 -13.89 -2.12
N GLU A 691 -21.93 -14.14 -1.59
CA GLU A 691 -21.03 -15.18 -2.09
C GLU A 691 -21.43 -16.54 -1.51
N ALA A 692 -21.48 -17.57 -2.35
CA ALA A 692 -21.76 -18.94 -1.90
C ALA A 692 -20.65 -19.43 -0.95
N THR A 693 -21.06 -19.89 0.24
CA THR A 693 -20.13 -20.44 1.26
C THR A 693 -19.94 -21.95 1.13
N GLY A 694 -20.66 -22.58 0.21
CA GLY A 694 -20.60 -24.01 -0.09
C GLY A 694 -21.66 -24.42 -1.12
N PRO A 695 -21.82 -25.72 -1.40
CA PRO A 695 -22.72 -26.22 -2.45
C PRO A 695 -24.20 -25.87 -2.21
N SER A 696 -24.60 -25.70 -0.94
CA SER A 696 -25.95 -25.30 -0.55
C SER A 696 -26.21 -23.80 -0.72
N GLY A 697 -25.19 -23.00 -1.05
CA GLY A 697 -25.24 -21.56 -1.23
C GLY A 697 -24.78 -20.77 0.00
N ALA A 698 -25.53 -19.75 0.40
CA ALA A 698 -25.16 -18.81 1.47
C ALA A 698 -26.31 -18.52 2.42
N ILE A 699 -26.01 -18.31 3.70
CA ILE A 699 -26.99 -17.86 4.69
C ILE A 699 -27.16 -16.34 4.56
N ALA A 700 -28.40 -15.87 4.37
CA ALA A 700 -28.70 -14.45 4.33
C ALA A 700 -29.41 -14.01 5.60
N THR A 701 -28.93 -12.93 6.21
CA THR A 701 -29.60 -12.26 7.33
C THR A 701 -30.13 -10.90 6.89
N PHE A 702 -31.37 -10.63 7.28
CA PHE A 702 -32.08 -9.40 6.96
C PHE A 702 -33.10 -9.06 8.04
N SER A 703 -33.49 -7.79 8.10
CA SER A 703 -34.58 -7.31 8.95
C SER A 703 -35.65 -6.66 8.06
N ALA A 704 -36.90 -7.05 8.29
CA ALA A 704 -38.07 -6.36 7.75
C ALA A 704 -38.86 -5.79 8.93
N SER A 705 -39.46 -4.62 8.74
CA SER A 705 -40.32 -3.98 9.73
C SER A 705 -41.67 -3.69 9.10
N ALA A 706 -42.73 -3.68 9.92
CA ALA A 706 -44.04 -3.23 9.48
C ALA A 706 -44.57 -2.20 10.46
N THR A 707 -45.18 -1.14 9.92
CA THR A 707 -45.88 -0.13 10.71
C THR A 707 -47.24 0.14 10.13
N ASP A 708 -48.23 0.28 11.00
CA ASP A 708 -49.59 0.67 10.67
C ASP A 708 -49.97 1.93 11.46
N ILE A 709 -50.82 2.77 10.88
CA ILE A 709 -51.23 4.05 11.48
C ILE A 709 -52.21 3.86 12.66
N VAL A 710 -52.93 2.74 12.69
CA VAL A 710 -53.89 2.37 13.74
C VAL A 710 -53.24 1.44 14.76
N ASP A 711 -52.51 0.42 14.32
CA ASP A 711 -51.93 -0.61 15.20
C ASP A 711 -50.45 -0.37 15.60
N GLY A 712 -49.81 0.67 15.07
CA GLY A 712 -48.43 1.00 15.40
C GLY A 712 -47.42 0.02 14.80
N THR A 713 -46.49 -0.52 15.61
CA THR A 713 -45.46 -1.44 15.08
C THR A 713 -45.99 -2.86 15.03
N LEU A 714 -45.87 -3.50 13.86
CA LEU A 714 -46.31 -4.87 13.61
C LEU A 714 -45.12 -5.78 13.27
N THR A 715 -45.26 -7.06 13.57
CA THR A 715 -44.25 -8.07 13.21
C THR A 715 -44.34 -8.40 11.73
N ALA A 716 -43.30 -8.07 10.97
CA ALA A 716 -43.15 -8.55 9.60
C ALA A 716 -42.67 -10.01 9.59
N THR A 717 -43.35 -10.85 8.82
CA THR A 717 -42.97 -12.26 8.59
C THR A 717 -42.48 -12.39 7.16
N CYS A 718 -41.33 -13.04 6.95
CA CYS A 718 -40.72 -13.21 5.63
C CYS A 718 -40.52 -14.68 5.30
N ASP A 719 -40.71 -15.03 4.03
CA ASP A 719 -40.46 -16.36 3.48
C ASP A 719 -39.61 -16.25 2.19
N PRO A 720 -38.40 -16.86 2.15
CA PRO A 720 -37.71 -17.55 3.25
C PRO A 720 -37.42 -16.64 4.45
N ALA A 721 -37.30 -17.20 5.65
CA ALA A 721 -37.04 -16.44 6.88
C ALA A 721 -35.59 -15.91 6.95
N SER A 722 -35.37 -14.83 7.69
CA SER A 722 -34.01 -14.32 7.97
C SER A 722 -33.17 -15.39 8.65
N GLY A 723 -31.95 -15.61 8.17
CA GLY A 723 -31.07 -16.71 8.59
C GLY A 723 -31.26 -18.01 7.81
N SER A 724 -32.14 -18.05 6.81
CA SER A 724 -32.26 -19.20 5.90
C SER A 724 -31.05 -19.33 4.98
N THR A 725 -30.79 -20.55 4.49
CA THR A 725 -29.81 -20.79 3.43
C THR A 725 -30.47 -20.58 2.07
N PHE A 726 -29.85 -19.76 1.24
CA PHE A 726 -30.28 -19.44 -0.13
C PHE A 726 -29.39 -20.18 -1.12
N ALA A 727 -29.99 -20.91 -2.05
CA ALA A 727 -29.26 -21.58 -3.14
C ALA A 727 -28.72 -20.58 -4.16
N LEU A 728 -27.78 -21.01 -5.02
CA LEU A 728 -27.25 -20.18 -6.09
C LEU A 728 -28.35 -19.64 -7.01
N GLY A 729 -28.19 -18.39 -7.44
CA GLY A 729 -29.16 -17.64 -8.22
C GLY A 729 -29.96 -16.64 -7.37
N ALA A 730 -30.90 -15.96 -8.01
CA ALA A 730 -31.79 -15.01 -7.36
C ALA A 730 -33.00 -15.72 -6.73
N THR A 731 -33.20 -15.53 -5.43
CA THR A 731 -34.39 -15.96 -4.70
C THR A 731 -35.14 -14.74 -4.20
N THR A 732 -36.43 -14.65 -4.49
CA THR A 732 -37.30 -13.59 -3.98
C THR A 732 -37.76 -13.92 -2.56
N VAL A 733 -37.50 -13.00 -1.62
CA VAL A 733 -38.02 -13.06 -0.25
C VAL A 733 -39.29 -12.21 -0.19
N ASN A 734 -40.41 -12.84 0.18
CA ASN A 734 -41.69 -12.15 0.35
C ASN A 734 -41.95 -11.92 1.82
N CYS A 735 -42.14 -10.66 2.21
CA CYS A 735 -42.47 -10.26 3.57
C CYS A 735 -43.91 -9.77 3.66
N SER A 736 -44.58 -10.07 4.76
CA SER A 736 -45.93 -9.57 5.04
C SER A 736 -46.20 -9.35 6.52
N ALA A 737 -47.09 -8.41 6.80
CA ALA A 737 -47.66 -8.17 8.12
C ALA A 737 -49.17 -8.03 7.99
N THR A 738 -49.90 -8.50 9.00
CA THR A 738 -51.35 -8.36 9.11
C THR A 738 -51.64 -7.57 10.37
N ASP A 739 -52.50 -6.57 10.26
CA ASP A 739 -52.95 -5.73 11.38
C ASP A 739 -54.05 -6.43 12.21
N ALA A 740 -54.56 -5.77 13.25
CA ALA A 740 -55.60 -6.32 14.12
C ALA A 740 -56.99 -6.36 13.45
N ALA A 741 -57.22 -5.51 12.45
CA ALA A 741 -58.45 -5.49 11.65
C ALA A 741 -58.48 -6.55 10.52
N GLY A 742 -57.36 -7.23 10.28
CA GLY A 742 -57.20 -8.27 9.27
C GLY A 742 -56.69 -7.78 7.91
N ASN A 743 -56.27 -6.52 7.77
CA ASN A 743 -55.67 -6.02 6.54
C ASN A 743 -54.20 -6.46 6.43
N LYS A 744 -53.81 -6.89 5.23
CA LYS A 744 -52.48 -7.47 4.96
C LYS A 744 -51.63 -6.57 4.08
N GLY A 745 -50.49 -6.13 4.62
CA GLY A 745 -49.41 -5.47 3.90
C GLY A 745 -48.37 -6.45 3.37
N THR A 746 -47.73 -6.14 2.24
CA THR A 746 -46.70 -7.00 1.62
C THR A 746 -45.55 -6.18 1.03
N GLY A 747 -44.33 -6.69 1.10
CA GLY A 747 -43.15 -6.16 0.40
C GLY A 747 -42.20 -7.31 0.03
N SER A 748 -41.35 -7.13 -0.97
CA SER A 748 -40.39 -8.15 -1.39
C SER A 748 -39.05 -7.56 -1.80
N PHE A 749 -38.00 -8.36 -1.63
CA PHE A 749 -36.64 -8.07 -2.10
C PHE A 749 -36.01 -9.38 -2.60
N THR A 750 -34.90 -9.28 -3.31
CA THR A 750 -34.18 -10.46 -3.85
C THR A 750 -32.86 -10.68 -3.12
N VAL A 751 -32.58 -11.93 -2.78
CA VAL A 751 -31.27 -12.41 -2.34
C VAL A 751 -30.67 -13.18 -3.52
N THR A 752 -29.56 -12.69 -4.06
CA THR A 752 -28.82 -13.36 -5.14
C THR A 752 -27.57 -13.99 -4.57
N VAL A 753 -27.47 -15.32 -4.60
CA VAL A 753 -26.25 -16.04 -4.23
C VAL A 753 -25.48 -16.38 -5.49
N GLN A 754 -24.22 -15.96 -5.56
CA GLN A 754 -23.34 -16.24 -6.70
C GLN A 754 -22.06 -16.91 -6.21
N ASP A 755 -21.44 -17.66 -7.10
CA ASP A 755 -20.11 -18.25 -6.90
C ASP A 755 -19.12 -17.48 -7.76
N THR A 756 -18.30 -16.65 -7.12
CA THR A 756 -17.18 -15.90 -7.70
C THR A 756 -15.82 -16.43 -7.22
N THR A 757 -15.83 -17.39 -6.30
CA THR A 757 -14.61 -18.06 -5.85
C THR A 757 -14.03 -18.93 -6.95
N LYS A 758 -12.72 -18.85 -7.17
CA LYS A 758 -12.02 -19.72 -8.13
C LYS A 758 -11.64 -21.04 -7.46
N PRO A 759 -11.53 -22.15 -8.23
CA PRO A 759 -11.01 -23.41 -7.71
C PRO A 759 -9.60 -23.23 -7.14
N VAL A 760 -9.32 -23.82 -5.97
CA VAL A 760 -7.97 -23.83 -5.42
C VAL A 760 -7.15 -24.90 -6.14
N LEU A 761 -6.13 -24.46 -6.89
CA LEU A 761 -5.21 -25.32 -7.64
C LEU A 761 -4.09 -25.83 -6.71
N SER A 762 -3.90 -27.14 -6.65
CA SER A 762 -2.77 -27.80 -5.98
C SER A 762 -1.87 -28.42 -7.03
N LEU A 763 -0.70 -27.80 -7.23
CA LEU A 763 0.30 -28.20 -8.20
C LEU A 763 1.49 -28.89 -7.52
N PRO A 764 2.18 -29.82 -8.19
CA PRO A 764 3.41 -30.40 -7.68
C PRO A 764 4.52 -29.34 -7.62
N SER A 765 5.53 -29.57 -6.78
CA SER A 765 6.78 -28.80 -6.82
C SER A 765 7.52 -29.01 -8.15
N PRO A 766 8.47 -28.14 -8.52
CA PRO A 766 9.34 -28.37 -9.67
C PRO A 766 9.92 -29.79 -9.70
N LEU A 767 9.81 -30.47 -10.84
CA LEU A 767 10.30 -31.83 -11.04
C LEU A 767 11.64 -31.79 -11.79
N THR A 768 12.59 -32.60 -11.34
CA THR A 768 13.83 -32.86 -12.08
C THR A 768 13.90 -34.34 -12.39
N VAL A 769 14.02 -34.68 -13.67
CA VAL A 769 14.00 -36.07 -14.16
C VAL A 769 15.20 -36.29 -15.08
N GLU A 770 15.74 -37.49 -15.04
CA GLU A 770 16.82 -37.91 -15.93
C GLU A 770 16.27 -38.23 -17.32
N ALA A 771 16.96 -37.79 -18.38
CA ALA A 771 16.62 -38.12 -19.75
C ALA A 771 16.72 -39.64 -19.98
N ALA A 772 15.69 -40.24 -20.57
CA ALA A 772 15.71 -41.66 -20.91
C ALA A 772 16.42 -41.91 -22.26
N ASN A 773 16.37 -40.92 -23.16
CA ASN A 773 17.03 -40.91 -24.46
C ASN A 773 17.10 -39.47 -25.02
N ALA A 774 17.59 -39.30 -26.25
CA ALA A 774 17.68 -38.01 -26.94
C ALA A 774 16.36 -37.21 -27.04
N SER A 775 15.20 -37.88 -26.99
CA SER A 775 13.89 -37.21 -26.98
C SER A 775 13.48 -36.71 -25.59
N GLY A 776 14.28 -37.01 -24.56
CA GLY A 776 14.08 -36.62 -23.16
C GLY A 776 13.46 -37.72 -22.30
N ALA A 777 12.51 -37.37 -21.44
CA ALA A 777 11.90 -38.28 -20.47
C ALA A 777 10.38 -38.17 -20.43
N ASN A 778 9.68 -39.30 -20.22
CA ASN A 778 8.25 -39.29 -19.90
C ASN A 778 8.07 -38.88 -18.44
N VAL A 779 7.30 -37.83 -18.18
CA VAL A 779 7.11 -37.30 -16.82
C VAL A 779 5.63 -37.33 -16.45
N SER A 780 5.31 -38.09 -15.41
CA SER A 780 3.99 -38.13 -14.80
C SER A 780 3.96 -37.27 -13.55
N PHE A 781 2.89 -36.50 -13.42
CA PHE A 781 2.63 -35.64 -12.28
C PHE A 781 1.14 -35.62 -11.94
N THR A 782 0.83 -35.22 -10.71
CA THR A 782 -0.54 -35.13 -10.22
C THR A 782 -0.83 -33.67 -9.89
N ALA A 783 -1.88 -33.13 -10.51
CA ALA A 783 -2.42 -31.82 -10.19
C ALA A 783 -3.89 -31.99 -9.81
N THR A 784 -4.33 -31.34 -8.74
CA THR A 784 -5.73 -31.39 -8.29
C THR A 784 -6.26 -29.97 -8.13
N ALA A 785 -7.57 -29.81 -8.31
CA ALA A 785 -8.24 -28.56 -7.98
C ALA A 785 -9.48 -28.89 -7.18
N ASN A 786 -9.72 -28.12 -6.12
CA ASN A 786 -10.94 -28.23 -5.33
C ASN A 786 -11.53 -26.85 -5.15
N ASP A 787 -12.82 -26.74 -5.46
CA ASP A 787 -13.59 -25.53 -5.31
C ASP A 787 -14.53 -25.64 -4.10
N LEU A 788 -14.83 -24.52 -3.45
CA LEU A 788 -15.64 -24.49 -2.23
C LEU A 788 -17.11 -24.87 -2.51
N VAL A 789 -17.63 -24.47 -3.66
CA VAL A 789 -19.05 -24.59 -4.03
C VAL A 789 -19.28 -25.82 -4.88
N SER A 790 -18.42 -26.05 -5.85
CA SER A 790 -18.54 -27.15 -6.80
C SER A 790 -17.69 -28.38 -6.41
N GLY A 791 -16.76 -28.27 -5.47
CA GLY A 791 -15.92 -29.41 -5.05
C GLY A 791 -14.82 -29.73 -6.06
N SER A 792 -14.44 -31.00 -6.20
CA SER A 792 -13.29 -31.40 -7.04
C SER A 792 -13.49 -31.01 -8.51
N ARG A 793 -12.52 -30.30 -9.09
CA ARG A 793 -12.53 -29.80 -10.46
C ARG A 793 -11.45 -30.49 -11.30
N PRO A 794 -11.73 -30.81 -12.58
CA PRO A 794 -10.72 -31.32 -13.49
C PRO A 794 -9.64 -30.25 -13.73
N VAL A 795 -8.38 -30.67 -13.65
CA VAL A 795 -7.23 -29.82 -13.97
C VAL A 795 -6.73 -30.17 -15.36
N ASN A 796 -6.62 -29.16 -16.23
CA ASN A 796 -5.99 -29.30 -17.55
C ASN A 796 -4.60 -28.71 -17.50
N CYS A 797 -3.59 -29.54 -17.74
CA CYS A 797 -2.18 -29.13 -17.80
C CYS A 797 -1.62 -29.31 -19.22
N THR A 798 -0.82 -28.35 -19.68
CA THR A 798 -0.15 -28.40 -20.98
C THR A 798 1.35 -28.11 -20.79
N PRO A 799 2.25 -29.05 -21.16
CA PRO A 799 2.00 -30.44 -21.59
C PRO A 799 1.27 -31.29 -20.53
N ASN A 800 0.51 -32.32 -20.96
CA ASN A 800 -0.25 -33.17 -20.04
C ASN A 800 0.64 -34.16 -19.26
N SER A 801 0.17 -34.62 -18.10
CA SER A 801 0.83 -35.67 -17.33
C SER A 801 1.05 -36.93 -18.19
N GLY A 802 2.25 -37.50 -18.12
CA GLY A 802 2.69 -38.62 -18.97
C GLY A 802 3.29 -38.20 -20.32
N SER A 803 3.34 -36.91 -20.64
CA SER A 803 4.01 -36.41 -21.85
C SER A 803 5.52 -36.66 -21.80
N THR A 804 6.13 -36.71 -22.99
CA THR A 804 7.59 -36.66 -23.14
C THR A 804 8.06 -35.21 -23.08
N PHE A 805 8.97 -34.92 -22.17
CA PHE A 805 9.61 -33.62 -22.00
C PHE A 805 11.02 -33.70 -22.57
N ALA A 806 11.36 -32.78 -23.48
CA ALA A 806 12.70 -32.68 -24.06
C ALA A 806 13.72 -32.17 -23.03
N LEU A 807 15.02 -32.36 -23.31
CA LEU A 807 16.10 -31.84 -22.47
C LEU A 807 15.96 -30.32 -22.24
N GLY A 808 16.28 -29.89 -21.02
CA GLY A 808 16.12 -28.53 -20.54
C GLY A 808 14.90 -28.36 -19.64
N THR A 809 14.52 -27.11 -19.38
CA THR A 809 13.39 -26.76 -18.52
C THR A 809 12.15 -26.45 -19.36
N THR A 810 11.08 -27.20 -19.15
CA THR A 810 9.76 -26.95 -19.73
C THR A 810 8.79 -26.48 -18.65
N THR A 811 8.08 -25.38 -18.90
CA THR A 811 7.01 -24.91 -18.02
C THR A 811 5.71 -25.64 -18.37
N VAL A 812 5.10 -26.28 -17.37
CA VAL A 812 3.77 -26.88 -17.46
C VAL A 812 2.75 -25.88 -16.94
N ASN A 813 1.85 -25.43 -17.82
CA ASN A 813 0.77 -24.51 -17.47
C ASN A 813 -0.50 -25.30 -17.19
N CYS A 814 -1.10 -25.10 -16.02
CA CYS A 814 -2.31 -25.77 -15.58
C CYS A 814 -3.43 -24.76 -15.34
N ASN A 815 -4.66 -25.18 -15.64
CA ASN A 815 -5.87 -24.45 -15.29
C ASN A 815 -6.95 -25.39 -14.75
N ALA A 816 -7.84 -24.85 -13.94
CA ALA A 816 -9.10 -25.48 -13.56
C ALA A 816 -10.20 -24.43 -13.57
N THR A 817 -11.39 -24.82 -14.02
CA THR A 817 -12.57 -23.96 -14.07
C THR A 817 -13.69 -24.63 -13.30
N ASP A 818 -14.39 -23.88 -12.45
CA ASP A 818 -15.58 -24.36 -11.76
C ASP A 818 -16.84 -24.32 -12.64
N THR A 819 -17.98 -24.70 -12.06
CA THR A 819 -19.29 -24.65 -12.73
C THR A 819 -19.83 -23.23 -12.92
N ALA A 820 -19.33 -22.25 -12.17
CA ALA A 820 -19.67 -20.83 -12.29
C ALA A 820 -18.77 -20.09 -13.30
N SER A 821 -17.87 -20.82 -13.98
CA SER A 821 -16.90 -20.30 -14.95
C SER A 821 -15.78 -19.46 -14.35
N ASN A 822 -15.51 -19.54 -13.04
CA ASN A 822 -14.30 -18.95 -12.49
C ASN A 822 -13.10 -19.88 -12.73
N THR A 823 -12.02 -19.32 -13.30
CA THR A 823 -10.82 -20.09 -13.68
C THR A 823 -9.62 -19.72 -12.81
N SER A 824 -8.98 -20.72 -12.22
CA SER A 824 -7.64 -20.61 -11.65
C SER A 824 -6.58 -21.10 -12.62
N THR A 825 -5.42 -20.46 -12.60
CA THR A 825 -4.26 -20.81 -13.43
C THR A 825 -3.02 -20.87 -12.56
N GLY A 826 -2.10 -21.76 -12.90
CA GLY A 826 -0.82 -21.90 -12.21
C GLY A 826 0.16 -22.69 -13.08
N SER A 827 1.43 -22.66 -12.73
CA SER A 827 2.47 -23.37 -13.48
C SER A 827 3.53 -23.95 -12.57
N PHE A 828 4.13 -25.06 -13.00
CA PHE A 828 5.34 -25.63 -12.40
C PHE A 828 6.31 -25.99 -13.52
N THR A 829 7.58 -26.21 -13.17
CA THR A 829 8.62 -26.55 -14.15
C THR A 829 9.00 -28.01 -14.07
N VAL A 830 9.20 -28.63 -15.23
CA VAL A 830 9.85 -29.93 -15.39
C VAL A 830 11.20 -29.69 -16.04
N THR A 831 12.28 -30.03 -15.34
CA THR A 831 13.64 -29.98 -15.87
C THR A 831 14.09 -31.40 -16.19
N VAL A 832 14.26 -31.68 -17.48
CA VAL A 832 14.90 -32.92 -17.94
C VAL A 832 16.36 -32.64 -18.20
N LYS A 833 17.25 -33.36 -17.52
CA LYS A 833 18.69 -33.24 -17.71
C LYS A 833 19.29 -34.60 -17.98
N ASP A 834 20.47 -34.60 -18.56
CA ASP A 834 21.30 -35.78 -18.72
C ASP A 834 22.49 -35.68 -17.76
N SER A 835 22.50 -36.57 -16.78
CA SER A 835 23.50 -36.71 -15.73
C SER A 835 24.15 -38.10 -15.71
N THR A 836 23.72 -39.00 -16.58
CA THR A 836 24.40 -40.29 -16.81
C THR A 836 25.69 -40.08 -17.59
N ALA A 837 26.79 -40.63 -17.08
CA ALA A 837 28.05 -40.62 -17.82
C ALA A 837 28.07 -41.72 -18.90
N PRO A 838 28.81 -41.51 -20.01
CA PRO A 838 29.02 -42.53 -21.02
C PRO A 838 29.68 -43.79 -20.47
N THR A 839 29.39 -44.91 -21.13
CA THR A 839 30.05 -46.19 -20.86
C THR A 839 31.10 -46.48 -21.94
N LEU A 840 32.27 -46.96 -21.53
CA LEU A 840 33.34 -47.41 -22.44
C LEU A 840 33.37 -48.93 -22.53
N GLY A 841 33.43 -49.46 -23.75
CA GLY A 841 33.66 -50.88 -24.01
C GLY A 841 35.08 -51.32 -23.64
N ALA A 842 35.26 -52.62 -23.42
CA ALA A 842 36.57 -53.20 -23.18
C ALA A 842 37.45 -53.12 -24.44
N HIS A 843 38.75 -52.84 -24.25
CA HIS A 843 39.75 -52.85 -25.31
C HIS A 843 40.85 -53.87 -24.96
N ALA A 844 41.20 -54.74 -25.91
CA ALA A 844 42.26 -55.72 -25.71
C ALA A 844 43.64 -55.07 -25.67
N GLY A 845 44.60 -55.69 -24.98
CA GLY A 845 46.00 -55.25 -25.04
C GLY A 845 46.59 -55.46 -26.44
N ILE A 846 47.58 -54.65 -26.81
CA ILE A 846 48.27 -54.72 -28.10
C ILE A 846 49.74 -55.06 -27.85
N THR A 847 50.28 -55.98 -28.64
CA THR A 847 51.72 -56.27 -28.68
C THR A 847 52.28 -55.82 -30.02
N ALA A 848 53.41 -55.10 -30.00
CA ALA A 848 54.10 -54.63 -31.20
C ALA A 848 55.61 -54.93 -31.10
N GLU A 849 56.23 -55.13 -32.26
CA GLU A 849 57.68 -55.27 -32.38
C GLU A 849 58.33 -53.88 -32.51
N ALA A 850 59.43 -53.65 -31.80
CA ALA A 850 60.17 -52.41 -31.85
C ALA A 850 60.79 -52.19 -33.23
N THR A 851 60.59 -51.01 -33.80
CA THR A 851 61.14 -50.63 -35.10
C THR A 851 62.44 -49.81 -34.99
N GLY A 852 62.93 -49.61 -33.77
CA GLY A 852 64.14 -48.86 -33.45
C GLY A 852 64.30 -48.62 -31.95
N PRO A 853 65.36 -47.91 -31.52
CA PRO A 853 65.68 -47.68 -30.11
C PRO A 853 64.61 -46.88 -29.34
N ALA A 854 63.81 -46.07 -30.04
CA ALA A 854 62.69 -45.34 -29.45
C ALA A 854 61.43 -46.20 -29.24
N GLY A 855 61.42 -47.45 -29.72
CA GLY A 855 60.29 -48.38 -29.68
C GLY A 855 59.52 -48.48 -31.00
N ALA A 856 58.19 -48.50 -30.95
CA ALA A 856 57.33 -48.70 -32.11
C ALA A 856 56.16 -47.71 -32.14
N ALA A 857 55.82 -47.20 -33.34
CA ALA A 857 54.57 -46.47 -33.53
C ALA A 857 53.40 -47.48 -33.54
N VAL A 858 52.45 -47.33 -32.62
CA VAL A 858 51.32 -48.25 -32.49
C VAL A 858 50.02 -47.52 -32.76
N THR A 859 49.30 -47.95 -33.80
CA THR A 859 47.94 -47.49 -34.09
C THR A 859 46.93 -48.45 -33.48
N TYR A 860 45.93 -47.89 -32.82
CA TYR A 860 44.79 -48.61 -32.26
C TYR A 860 43.49 -47.85 -32.53
N THR A 861 42.38 -48.56 -32.55
CA THR A 861 41.03 -47.97 -32.58
C THR A 861 40.60 -47.63 -31.16
N ALA A 862 40.08 -46.44 -30.90
CA ALA A 862 39.56 -46.13 -29.56
C ALA A 862 38.45 -47.12 -29.15
N PRO A 863 38.29 -47.47 -27.86
CA PRO A 863 37.19 -48.30 -27.39
C PRO A 863 35.85 -47.66 -27.79
N ALA A 864 34.84 -48.49 -28.09
CA ALA A 864 33.50 -48.00 -28.35
C ALA A 864 32.93 -47.31 -27.10
N ALA A 865 32.27 -46.16 -27.28
CA ALA A 865 31.52 -45.50 -26.23
C ALA A 865 30.03 -45.55 -26.54
N SER A 866 29.21 -45.76 -25.52
CA SER A 866 27.76 -45.68 -25.61
C SER A 866 27.17 -44.83 -24.51
N ASP A 867 26.20 -44.00 -24.88
CA ASP A 867 25.39 -43.20 -23.97
C ASP A 867 23.91 -43.26 -24.39
N ALA A 868 22.99 -43.28 -23.42
CA ALA A 868 21.56 -43.44 -23.71
C ALA A 868 20.95 -42.20 -24.39
N VAL A 869 21.50 -41.02 -24.12
CA VAL A 869 21.03 -39.73 -24.61
C VAL A 869 21.83 -39.29 -25.83
N ASP A 870 23.16 -39.41 -25.78
CA ASP A 870 24.08 -38.91 -26.82
C ASP A 870 24.57 -39.98 -27.80
N GLY A 871 24.14 -41.24 -27.61
CA GLY A 871 24.43 -42.35 -28.51
C GLY A 871 25.88 -42.82 -28.43
N SER A 872 26.78 -42.17 -29.17
CA SER A 872 28.20 -42.56 -29.31
C SER A 872 29.14 -41.36 -29.14
N PRO A 873 29.42 -40.95 -27.88
CA PRO A 873 30.28 -39.81 -27.60
C PRO A 873 31.73 -40.04 -28.01
N THR A 874 32.47 -38.95 -28.22
CA THR A 874 33.86 -39.01 -28.70
C THR A 874 34.80 -39.50 -27.60
N VAL A 875 35.67 -40.46 -27.93
CA VAL A 875 36.64 -41.05 -27.00
C VAL A 875 38.02 -40.43 -27.18
N THR A 876 38.64 -40.05 -26.07
CA THR A 876 40.02 -39.54 -26.04
C THR A 876 40.90 -40.52 -25.27
N CYS A 877 42.03 -40.94 -25.86
CA CYS A 877 42.98 -41.88 -25.26
C CYS A 877 44.39 -41.28 -25.19
N LEU A 878 45.10 -41.56 -24.10
CA LEU A 878 46.48 -41.12 -23.88
C LEU A 878 47.37 -42.29 -23.41
N PRO A 879 48.55 -42.52 -24.00
CA PRO A 879 49.11 -41.87 -25.20
C PRO A 879 48.27 -42.12 -26.46
N ALA A 880 48.17 -41.14 -27.36
CA ALA A 880 47.29 -41.18 -28.53
C ALA A 880 47.66 -42.28 -29.56
N SER A 881 46.67 -42.75 -30.32
CA SER A 881 46.88 -43.72 -31.41
C SER A 881 47.86 -43.17 -32.46
N GLY A 882 48.79 -44.01 -32.89
CA GLY A 882 49.84 -43.66 -33.86
C GLY A 882 51.08 -43.02 -33.25
N THR A 883 51.10 -42.78 -31.93
CA THR A 883 52.31 -42.32 -31.22
C THR A 883 53.33 -43.45 -31.06
N THR A 884 54.59 -43.08 -30.85
CA THR A 884 55.67 -44.04 -30.55
C THR A 884 55.61 -44.45 -29.08
N PHE A 885 55.41 -45.75 -28.86
CA PHE A 885 55.48 -46.39 -27.55
C PHE A 885 56.90 -46.90 -27.32
N ALA A 886 57.49 -46.54 -26.19
CA ALA A 886 58.81 -47.02 -25.78
C ALA A 886 58.78 -48.53 -25.50
N LEU A 887 59.95 -49.18 -25.52
CA LEU A 887 60.02 -50.60 -25.21
C LEU A 887 59.54 -50.92 -23.77
N GLY A 888 58.79 -52.01 -23.63
CA GLY A 888 58.09 -52.38 -22.40
C GLY A 888 56.57 -52.20 -22.52
N THR A 889 55.87 -52.30 -21.40
CA THR A 889 54.41 -52.13 -21.35
C THR A 889 54.04 -50.71 -20.95
N THR A 890 53.28 -50.03 -21.80
CA THR A 890 52.68 -48.72 -21.55
C THR A 890 51.17 -48.88 -21.37
N SER A 891 50.60 -48.25 -20.34
CA SER A 891 49.14 -48.20 -20.16
C SER A 891 48.55 -47.05 -20.96
N VAL A 892 47.53 -47.33 -21.79
CA VAL A 892 46.73 -46.34 -22.50
C VAL A 892 45.43 -46.14 -21.72
N ALA A 893 45.18 -44.91 -21.26
CA ALA A 893 43.95 -44.55 -20.56
C ALA A 893 43.00 -43.79 -21.50
N CYS A 894 41.75 -44.22 -21.56
CA CYS A 894 40.69 -43.64 -22.39
C CYS A 894 39.55 -43.10 -21.54
N THR A 895 38.98 -41.98 -21.97
CA THR A 895 37.78 -41.36 -21.39
C THR A 895 36.85 -40.92 -22.51
N ALA A 896 35.54 -40.98 -22.27
CA ALA A 896 34.51 -40.40 -23.12
C ALA A 896 33.81 -39.28 -22.36
N LYS A 897 33.40 -38.23 -23.09
CA LYS A 897 32.61 -37.12 -22.56
C LYS A 897 31.37 -36.95 -23.43
N ASP A 898 30.21 -36.91 -22.81
CA ASP A 898 28.94 -36.67 -23.49
C ASP A 898 28.72 -35.16 -23.78
N ALA A 899 27.62 -34.81 -24.44
CA ALA A 899 27.29 -33.43 -24.79
C ALA A 899 26.90 -32.60 -23.56
N SER A 900 26.33 -33.23 -22.54
CA SER A 900 25.94 -32.65 -21.24
C SER A 900 27.13 -32.36 -20.33
N GLY A 901 28.29 -32.92 -20.65
CA GLY A 901 29.55 -32.74 -19.98
C GLY A 901 29.94 -33.83 -18.97
N ASN A 902 29.17 -34.90 -18.83
CA ASN A 902 29.49 -36.00 -17.93
C ASN A 902 30.63 -36.86 -18.52
N MET A 903 31.52 -37.37 -17.64
CA MET A 903 32.72 -38.10 -18.03
C MET A 903 32.62 -39.57 -17.64
N SER A 904 32.95 -40.47 -18.57
CA SER A 904 33.07 -41.89 -18.27
C SER A 904 34.17 -42.13 -17.23
N PRO A 905 34.05 -43.15 -16.37
CA PRO A 905 35.20 -43.68 -15.64
C PRO A 905 36.34 -44.02 -16.63
N PRO A 906 37.62 -43.78 -16.27
CA PRO A 906 38.73 -44.09 -17.15
C PRO A 906 38.83 -45.61 -17.37
N SER A 907 38.87 -46.02 -18.64
CA SER A 907 39.15 -47.39 -19.04
C SER A 907 40.59 -47.49 -19.54
N THR A 908 41.30 -48.57 -19.23
CA THR A 908 42.71 -48.73 -19.61
C THR A 908 42.94 -50.04 -20.36
N PHE A 909 43.88 -50.01 -21.32
CA PHE A 909 44.44 -51.21 -21.94
C PHE A 909 45.95 -51.05 -22.10
N SER A 910 46.66 -52.17 -22.26
CA SER A 910 48.13 -52.17 -22.36
C SER A 910 48.61 -52.18 -23.81
N VAL A 911 49.66 -51.43 -24.09
CA VAL A 911 50.48 -51.57 -25.30
C VAL A 911 51.86 -52.06 -24.88
N THR A 912 52.26 -53.25 -25.32
CA THR A 912 53.56 -53.86 -25.03
C THR A 912 54.43 -53.82 -26.28
N VAL A 913 55.51 -53.05 -26.24
CA VAL A 913 56.53 -53.03 -27.30
C VAL A 913 57.69 -53.92 -26.87
N GLN A 914 57.93 -54.97 -27.64
CA GLN A 914 59.03 -55.91 -27.41
C GLN A 914 59.99 -55.92 -28.59
N ASP A 915 61.16 -56.49 -28.38
CA ASP A 915 62.16 -56.65 -29.42
C ASP A 915 62.59 -58.12 -29.39
N THR A 916 62.22 -58.79 -30.47
CA THR A 916 62.38 -60.22 -30.73
C THR A 916 63.26 -60.46 -31.96
N THR A 917 63.79 -59.39 -32.56
CA THR A 917 64.58 -59.46 -33.78
C THR A 917 66.05 -59.71 -33.42
N ALA A 918 66.66 -60.75 -33.98
CA ALA A 918 68.08 -61.02 -33.75
C ALA A 918 69.00 -60.14 -34.61
N PRO A 919 70.24 -59.83 -34.17
CA PRO A 919 71.18 -59.02 -34.95
C PRO A 919 71.49 -59.61 -36.33
N ALA A 920 71.54 -58.77 -37.36
CA ALA A 920 71.92 -59.20 -38.71
C ALA A 920 73.45 -59.23 -38.89
N ILE A 921 74.03 -60.43 -39.03
CA ILE A 921 75.47 -60.62 -39.33
C ILE A 921 75.72 -60.46 -40.84
N THR A 922 76.58 -59.51 -41.21
CA THR A 922 76.96 -59.16 -42.59
C THR A 922 78.48 -59.16 -42.76
N GLY A 923 78.97 -59.29 -44.00
CA GLY A 923 80.41 -59.32 -44.30
C GLY A 923 81.11 -60.62 -43.87
N VAL A 924 80.38 -61.75 -43.85
CA VAL A 924 80.99 -63.07 -43.59
C VAL A 924 81.94 -63.42 -44.74
N PRO A 925 83.22 -63.75 -44.47
CA PRO A 925 84.16 -64.17 -45.51
C PRO A 925 83.65 -65.37 -46.32
N ALA A 926 84.10 -65.46 -47.57
CA ALA A 926 83.98 -66.70 -48.34
C ALA A 926 84.96 -67.76 -47.79
N ASP A 927 84.78 -69.02 -48.19
CA ASP A 927 85.69 -70.10 -47.82
C ASP A 927 87.13 -69.79 -48.26
N ILE A 928 88.08 -69.91 -47.35
CA ILE A 928 89.50 -69.57 -47.57
C ILE A 928 90.27 -70.85 -47.86
N THR A 929 91.10 -70.87 -48.91
CA THR A 929 92.03 -71.99 -49.18
C THR A 929 93.47 -71.51 -49.18
N VAL A 930 94.34 -72.16 -48.41
CA VAL A 930 95.77 -71.83 -48.29
C VAL A 930 96.64 -73.09 -48.29
N ASN A 931 97.92 -72.94 -48.61
CA ASN A 931 98.88 -74.04 -48.49
C ASN A 931 99.45 -74.10 -47.07
N ALA A 932 99.71 -75.31 -46.58
CA ALA A 932 100.39 -75.54 -45.32
C ALA A 932 101.80 -74.94 -45.37
N ALA A 933 102.19 -74.20 -44.32
CA ALA A 933 103.55 -73.69 -44.19
C ALA A 933 104.50 -74.74 -43.62
N ASN A 934 103.96 -75.65 -42.79
CA ASN A 934 104.64 -76.79 -42.19
C ASN A 934 103.60 -77.81 -41.69
N ALA A 935 104.04 -78.86 -41.01
CA ALA A 935 103.17 -79.92 -40.48
C ALA A 935 102.05 -79.44 -39.53
N SER A 936 102.17 -78.27 -38.90
CA SER A 936 101.11 -77.68 -38.05
C SER A 936 100.00 -76.98 -38.85
N GLY A 937 100.14 -76.85 -40.17
CA GLY A 937 99.17 -76.24 -41.08
C GLY A 937 99.53 -74.81 -41.48
N ALA A 938 98.54 -73.92 -41.50
CA ALA A 938 98.70 -72.53 -41.96
C ALA A 938 98.02 -71.54 -41.01
N VAL A 939 98.69 -70.42 -40.72
CA VAL A 939 98.06 -69.29 -40.01
C VAL A 939 97.18 -68.53 -41.00
N VAL A 940 95.88 -68.42 -40.71
CA VAL A 940 94.93 -67.73 -41.60
C VAL A 940 94.33 -66.53 -40.89
N THR A 941 94.47 -65.38 -41.52
CA THR A 941 93.79 -64.15 -41.12
C THR A 941 92.59 -63.92 -42.03
N TYR A 942 91.50 -63.47 -41.43
CA TYR A 942 90.26 -63.08 -42.10
C TYR A 942 89.68 -61.84 -41.42
N VAL A 943 88.84 -61.10 -42.15
CA VAL A 943 88.15 -59.93 -41.60
C VAL A 943 87.00 -60.41 -40.73
N THR A 944 86.93 -59.95 -39.49
CA THR A 944 85.80 -60.26 -38.59
C THR A 944 84.51 -59.63 -39.18
N PRO A 945 83.42 -60.39 -39.34
CA PRO A 945 82.15 -59.86 -39.82
C PRO A 945 81.59 -58.79 -38.89
N THR A 946 80.66 -57.97 -39.38
CA THR A 946 79.94 -56.98 -38.58
C THR A 946 78.52 -57.43 -38.32
N ALA A 947 77.94 -57.07 -37.17
CA ALA A 947 76.53 -57.25 -36.90
C ALA A 947 75.87 -55.92 -36.54
N SER A 948 74.62 -55.75 -36.96
CA SER A 948 73.78 -54.63 -36.54
C SER A 948 72.38 -55.13 -36.24
N ASP A 949 71.79 -54.60 -35.18
CA ASP A 949 70.40 -54.76 -34.82
C ASP A 949 69.63 -53.44 -34.99
N LEU A 950 68.34 -53.51 -35.31
CA LEU A 950 67.50 -52.34 -35.57
C LEU A 950 67.24 -51.49 -34.31
N VAL A 951 67.03 -52.13 -33.17
CA VAL A 951 66.77 -51.48 -31.88
C VAL A 951 68.08 -51.08 -31.21
N ASP A 952 69.07 -51.92 -31.42
CA ASP A 952 70.20 -52.07 -30.53
C ASP A 952 71.51 -51.56 -31.18
N GLY A 953 71.48 -51.31 -32.49
CA GLY A 953 72.56 -50.72 -33.26
C GLY A 953 73.70 -51.71 -33.54
N ALA A 954 74.93 -51.23 -33.64
CA ALA A 954 76.08 -52.11 -33.89
C ALA A 954 76.24 -53.15 -32.76
N ARG A 955 76.48 -54.41 -33.14
CA ARG A 955 76.64 -55.54 -32.23
C ARG A 955 77.98 -56.23 -32.47
N THR A 956 78.56 -56.73 -31.39
CA THR A 956 79.85 -57.42 -31.43
C THR A 956 79.68 -58.81 -32.05
N VAL A 957 80.63 -59.19 -32.91
CA VAL A 957 80.67 -60.52 -33.54
C VAL A 957 81.88 -61.27 -33.01
N THR A 958 81.68 -62.50 -32.56
CA THR A 958 82.75 -63.39 -32.10
C THR A 958 82.83 -64.59 -33.03
N CYS A 959 84.01 -64.83 -33.61
CA CYS A 959 84.28 -65.97 -34.51
C CYS A 959 85.25 -66.99 -33.89
N THR A 960 84.94 -68.28 -34.04
CA THR A 960 85.77 -69.38 -33.53
C THR A 960 86.00 -70.45 -34.60
N PRO A 961 87.25 -70.86 -34.89
CA PRO A 961 88.53 -70.30 -34.43
C PRO A 961 88.76 -68.85 -34.90
N ALA A 962 89.43 -68.01 -34.09
CA ALA A 962 89.61 -66.57 -34.36
C ALA A 962 90.55 -66.27 -35.54
N SER A 963 90.45 -65.08 -36.13
CA SER A 963 91.37 -64.60 -37.17
C SER A 963 92.81 -64.58 -36.65
N GLY A 964 93.74 -65.12 -37.45
CA GLY A 964 95.14 -65.30 -37.06
C GLY A 964 95.42 -66.61 -36.31
N SER A 965 94.43 -67.50 -36.16
CA SER A 965 94.65 -68.86 -35.66
C SER A 965 95.43 -69.71 -36.66
N THR A 966 96.15 -70.71 -36.16
CA THR A 966 96.71 -71.79 -36.99
C THR A 966 95.62 -72.80 -37.31
N PHE A 967 95.37 -73.03 -38.60
CA PHE A 967 94.43 -74.02 -39.10
C PHE A 967 95.18 -75.28 -39.54
N PRO A 968 94.78 -76.47 -39.05
CA PRO A 968 95.43 -77.72 -39.45
C PRO A 968 95.13 -78.07 -40.92
N ILE A 969 95.95 -78.96 -41.49
CA ILE A 969 95.71 -79.53 -42.82
C ILE A 969 94.32 -80.18 -42.87
N GLY A 970 93.54 -79.88 -43.92
CA GLY A 970 92.13 -80.25 -44.03
C GLY A 970 91.18 -79.06 -43.97
N SER A 971 89.89 -79.31 -43.76
CA SER A 971 88.84 -78.28 -43.68
C SER A 971 88.46 -78.00 -42.23
N THR A 972 88.45 -76.72 -41.84
CA THR A 972 88.00 -76.25 -40.51
C THR A 972 86.88 -75.24 -40.67
N THR A 973 85.74 -75.45 -40.01
CA THR A 973 84.62 -74.50 -40.01
C THR A 973 84.83 -73.41 -38.96
N VAL A 974 84.78 -72.14 -39.38
CA VAL A 974 84.73 -70.97 -38.51
C VAL A 974 83.27 -70.58 -38.28
N THR A 975 82.84 -70.45 -37.02
CA THR A 975 81.49 -70.02 -36.64
C THR A 975 81.52 -68.63 -36.02
N CYS A 976 80.76 -67.69 -36.58
CA CYS A 976 80.63 -66.32 -36.12
C CYS A 976 79.24 -66.08 -35.52
N LYS A 977 79.18 -65.58 -34.27
CA LYS A 977 77.94 -65.34 -33.52
C LYS A 977 77.83 -63.90 -33.04
N SER A 978 76.59 -63.40 -32.94
CA SER A 978 76.24 -62.12 -32.33
C SER A 978 74.90 -62.23 -31.61
N ALA A 979 74.73 -61.49 -30.53
CA ALA A 979 73.48 -61.41 -29.77
C ALA A 979 73.19 -59.96 -29.39
N ASP A 980 71.92 -59.62 -29.29
CA ASP A 980 71.46 -58.31 -28.85
C ASP A 980 71.38 -58.23 -27.31
N SER A 981 70.91 -57.09 -26.79
CA SER A 981 70.75 -56.85 -25.35
C SER A 981 69.57 -57.60 -24.72
N ARG A 982 68.66 -58.14 -25.54
CA ARG A 982 67.47 -58.92 -25.12
C ARG A 982 67.66 -60.43 -25.25
N GLY A 983 68.82 -60.87 -25.72
CA GLY A 983 69.18 -62.28 -25.85
C GLY A 983 68.76 -62.91 -27.17
N ASN A 984 68.25 -62.14 -28.15
CA ASN A 984 68.03 -62.65 -29.49
C ASN A 984 69.41 -62.83 -30.17
N SER A 985 69.64 -63.97 -30.83
CA SER A 985 70.97 -64.35 -31.32
C SER A 985 70.98 -64.83 -32.77
N ALA A 986 72.07 -64.53 -33.49
CA ALA A 986 72.32 -64.93 -34.86
C ALA A 986 73.69 -65.60 -35.02
N SER A 987 73.82 -66.51 -35.99
CA SER A 987 75.05 -67.25 -36.28
C SER A 987 75.24 -67.47 -37.78
N LYS A 988 76.47 -67.33 -38.28
CA LYS A 988 76.89 -67.67 -39.66
C LYS A 988 78.26 -68.36 -39.66
N THR A 989 78.59 -69.09 -40.73
CA THR A 989 79.81 -69.92 -40.84
C THR A 989 80.50 -69.77 -42.18
N PHE A 990 81.82 -70.01 -42.23
CA PHE A 990 82.61 -70.22 -43.45
C PHE A 990 83.74 -71.24 -43.18
N ALA A 991 84.33 -71.83 -44.21
CA ALA A 991 85.37 -72.85 -44.09
C ALA A 991 86.78 -72.30 -44.38
N VAL A 992 87.79 -72.88 -43.72
CA VAL A 992 89.22 -72.69 -44.02
C VAL A 992 89.82 -74.04 -44.39
N ASN A 993 90.35 -74.14 -45.62
CA ASN A 993 90.90 -75.35 -46.21
C ASN A 993 92.43 -75.24 -46.38
N VAL A 994 93.21 -76.07 -45.69
CA VAL A 994 94.69 -76.07 -45.75
C VAL A 994 95.20 -77.31 -46.50
N ARG A 995 96.10 -77.14 -47.49
CA ARG A 995 96.61 -78.22 -48.39
C ARG A 995 98.15 -78.29 -48.48
N ASP A 996 98.70 -79.47 -48.78
CA ASP A 996 100.14 -79.69 -49.06
C ASP A 996 100.36 -79.91 -50.58
N THR A 997 101.34 -79.21 -51.16
CA THR A 997 101.63 -79.19 -52.61
C THR A 997 103.12 -79.28 -52.94
N VAL A 998 104.01 -79.58 -51.98
CA VAL A 998 105.47 -79.57 -52.18
C VAL A 998 105.97 -81.01 -52.41
N PRO A 999 106.70 -81.34 -53.51
CA PRO A 999 107.28 -82.67 -53.71
C PRO A 999 108.55 -82.97 -52.89
N PRO A 1000 108.85 -84.25 -52.58
CA PRO A 1000 110.07 -84.65 -51.87
C PRO A 1000 111.35 -84.46 -52.72
N VAL A 1001 112.48 -84.19 -52.07
CA VAL A 1001 113.81 -84.02 -52.72
C VAL A 1001 114.64 -85.31 -52.63
N LEU A 1002 115.17 -85.82 -53.75
CA LEU A 1002 115.99 -87.05 -53.87
C LEU A 1002 117.51 -86.80 -53.73
N SER A 1003 118.24 -87.77 -53.16
CA SER A 1003 119.71 -87.84 -53.11
C SER A 1003 120.22 -89.20 -53.61
N LEU A 1004 121.04 -89.21 -54.67
CA LEU A 1004 121.48 -90.41 -55.44
C LEU A 1004 123.03 -90.58 -55.45
N PRO A 1005 123.56 -91.82 -55.65
CA PRO A 1005 125.00 -92.09 -55.71
C PRO A 1005 125.61 -91.80 -57.10
N ALA A 1006 126.95 -91.81 -57.21
CA ALA A 1006 127.68 -91.65 -58.47
C ALA A 1006 127.72 -92.93 -59.35
N ASN A 1007 128.12 -92.81 -60.62
CA ASN A 1007 128.26 -93.94 -61.57
C ASN A 1007 129.37 -94.94 -61.15
N ILE A 1008 129.17 -96.24 -61.39
CA ILE A 1008 130.01 -97.35 -60.90
C ILE A 1008 130.64 -98.15 -62.07
N VAL A 1009 131.91 -98.58 -61.98
CA VAL A 1009 132.64 -99.38 -63.01
C VAL A 1009 133.34 -100.59 -62.37
N THR A 1010 133.29 -101.78 -62.99
CA THR A 1010 133.90 -103.04 -62.48
C THR A 1010 134.27 -104.02 -63.61
N ASN A 1011 135.01 -105.10 -63.31
CA ASN A 1011 135.38 -106.16 -64.28
C ASN A 1011 134.51 -107.42 -64.10
N THR A 1012 134.34 -108.21 -65.15
CA THR A 1012 133.60 -109.47 -65.11
C THR A 1012 134.30 -110.54 -64.29
N ALA A 1013 133.54 -111.36 -63.57
CA ALA A 1013 134.00 -112.69 -63.15
C ALA A 1013 134.05 -113.67 -64.34
N ALA A 1014 134.58 -114.89 -64.14
CA ALA A 1014 134.74 -115.91 -65.19
C ALA A 1014 133.44 -116.30 -65.93
N ASN A 1015 132.27 -115.91 -65.42
CA ASN A 1015 130.95 -116.12 -66.00
C ASN A 1015 130.36 -114.89 -66.74
N GLY A 1016 131.11 -113.80 -66.91
CA GLY A 1016 130.66 -112.61 -67.65
C GLY A 1016 129.75 -111.63 -66.89
N GLN A 1017 129.73 -111.65 -65.55
CA GLN A 1017 128.84 -110.80 -64.72
C GLN A 1017 129.55 -110.16 -63.51
N ALA A 1018 128.95 -109.12 -62.91
CA ALA A 1018 129.40 -108.47 -61.66
C ALA A 1018 128.23 -107.98 -60.77
N ILE A 1019 128.33 -108.11 -59.44
CA ILE A 1019 127.32 -107.65 -58.47
C ILE A 1019 127.71 -106.27 -57.92
N VAL A 1020 126.74 -105.33 -57.81
CA VAL A 1020 127.00 -103.95 -57.34
C VAL A 1020 125.99 -103.46 -56.30
N ASN A 1021 126.49 -102.83 -55.22
CA ASN A 1021 125.69 -102.26 -54.11
C ASN A 1021 125.75 -100.71 -54.10
N PHE A 1022 124.66 -100.04 -53.67
CA PHE A 1022 124.51 -98.57 -53.61
C PHE A 1022 123.37 -98.10 -52.67
N THR A 1023 123.28 -96.80 -52.34
CA THR A 1023 122.25 -96.22 -51.44
C THR A 1023 121.61 -94.94 -52.02
N ALA A 1024 120.32 -94.68 -51.73
CA ALA A 1024 119.56 -93.49 -52.14
C ALA A 1024 118.52 -93.06 -51.07
N THR A 1025 118.28 -91.76 -50.87
CA THR A 1025 117.35 -91.20 -49.84
C THR A 1025 116.48 -90.03 -50.35
N ALA A 1026 115.37 -89.72 -49.68
CA ALA A 1026 114.51 -88.56 -49.99
C ALA A 1026 113.86 -87.92 -48.75
N ASN A 1027 113.62 -86.60 -48.77
CA ASN A 1027 112.94 -85.85 -47.71
C ASN A 1027 112.03 -84.74 -48.26
N ASP A 1028 110.83 -84.60 -47.68
CA ASP A 1028 109.86 -83.52 -47.98
C ASP A 1028 109.82 -82.47 -46.85
N ALA A 1029 109.52 -81.21 -47.21
CA ALA A 1029 109.53 -80.07 -46.30
C ALA A 1029 108.28 -79.97 -45.40
N VAL A 1030 107.14 -80.53 -45.82
CA VAL A 1030 105.86 -80.49 -45.10
C VAL A 1030 105.59 -81.83 -44.40
N SER A 1031 105.89 -82.94 -45.08
CA SER A 1031 105.58 -84.30 -44.68
C SER A 1031 106.79 -85.12 -44.13
N GLY A 1032 108.03 -84.63 -44.26
CA GLY A 1032 109.23 -85.29 -43.73
C GLY A 1032 109.83 -86.39 -44.63
N PRO A 1033 110.58 -87.38 -44.07
CA PRO A 1033 111.28 -88.40 -44.86
C PRO A 1033 110.36 -89.20 -45.79
N ALA A 1034 110.74 -89.34 -47.05
CA ALA A 1034 109.96 -90.06 -48.07
C ALA A 1034 110.67 -91.36 -48.49
N PRO A 1035 109.95 -92.49 -48.65
CA PRO A 1035 110.54 -93.75 -49.07
C PRO A 1035 111.05 -93.69 -50.52
N VAL A 1036 112.25 -94.23 -50.77
CA VAL A 1036 112.88 -94.30 -52.09
C VAL A 1036 112.89 -95.75 -52.60
N THR A 1037 112.56 -95.94 -53.88
CA THR A 1037 112.64 -97.24 -54.57
C THR A 1037 113.51 -97.13 -55.81
N CYS A 1038 114.45 -98.07 -56.03
CA CYS A 1038 115.40 -98.08 -57.16
C CYS A 1038 115.31 -99.38 -57.99
N THR A 1039 115.58 -99.30 -59.30
CA THR A 1039 115.52 -100.44 -60.24
C THR A 1039 116.64 -100.37 -61.30
N PRO A 1040 117.49 -101.41 -61.46
CA PRO A 1040 117.64 -102.58 -60.58
C PRO A 1040 118.00 -102.19 -59.14
N PRO A 1041 117.59 -102.94 -58.09
CA PRO A 1041 117.90 -102.60 -56.70
C PRO A 1041 119.37 -102.77 -56.34
N SER A 1042 119.82 -102.17 -55.23
CA SER A 1042 121.17 -102.38 -54.70
C SER A 1042 121.44 -103.86 -54.43
N GLY A 1043 122.60 -104.36 -54.85
CA GLY A 1043 122.98 -105.77 -54.77
C GLY A 1043 122.61 -106.57 -56.03
N SER A 1044 122.10 -105.93 -57.07
CA SER A 1044 121.80 -106.59 -58.35
C SER A 1044 123.06 -107.02 -59.09
N THR A 1045 122.92 -108.06 -59.92
CA THR A 1045 123.93 -108.50 -60.87
C THR A 1045 123.80 -107.77 -62.20
N PHE A 1046 124.92 -107.31 -62.74
CA PHE A 1046 125.03 -106.56 -63.98
C PHE A 1046 125.88 -107.32 -65.00
N ASN A 1047 125.42 -107.37 -66.25
CA ASN A 1047 126.12 -108.02 -67.35
C ASN A 1047 127.25 -107.13 -67.91
N VAL A 1048 128.19 -107.73 -68.65
CA VAL A 1048 129.19 -106.99 -69.46
C VAL A 1048 128.51 -105.88 -70.26
N GLY A 1049 129.07 -104.67 -70.21
CA GLY A 1049 128.47 -103.46 -70.79
C GLY A 1049 128.00 -102.44 -69.74
N VAL A 1050 127.28 -101.41 -70.19
CA VAL A 1050 126.75 -100.32 -69.36
C VAL A 1050 125.28 -100.61 -69.00
N ASN A 1051 124.92 -100.47 -67.72
CA ASN A 1051 123.60 -100.74 -67.18
C ASN A 1051 123.08 -99.51 -66.40
N THR A 1052 121.79 -99.18 -66.48
CA THR A 1052 121.20 -97.98 -65.82
C THR A 1052 120.33 -98.35 -64.62
N VAL A 1053 120.40 -97.56 -63.54
CA VAL A 1053 119.56 -97.66 -62.33
C VAL A 1053 118.69 -96.39 -62.19
N THR A 1054 117.39 -96.54 -61.96
CA THR A 1054 116.41 -95.46 -61.76
C THR A 1054 115.79 -95.50 -60.35
N CYS A 1055 115.66 -94.36 -59.66
CA CYS A 1055 115.12 -94.23 -58.31
C CYS A 1055 113.95 -93.21 -58.21
N THR A 1056 112.90 -93.50 -57.43
CA THR A 1056 111.69 -92.65 -57.25
C THR A 1056 111.26 -92.54 -55.77
N ALA A 1057 110.76 -91.36 -55.36
CA ALA A 1057 110.18 -91.08 -54.04
C ALA A 1057 108.84 -90.33 -54.12
N LYS A 1058 107.94 -90.56 -53.16
CA LYS A 1058 106.60 -89.93 -53.07
C LYS A 1058 106.29 -89.56 -51.61
N ASP A 1059 105.70 -88.39 -51.36
CA ASP A 1059 105.29 -87.94 -50.02
C ASP A 1059 103.86 -88.40 -49.64
N ALA A 1060 103.37 -87.97 -48.46
CA ALA A 1060 102.04 -88.31 -47.96
C ALA A 1060 100.89 -87.60 -48.70
N ALA A 1061 101.14 -86.40 -49.24
CA ALA A 1061 100.15 -85.62 -50.01
C ALA A 1061 100.00 -86.10 -51.46
N GLY A 1062 100.93 -86.94 -51.92
CA GLY A 1062 100.92 -87.58 -53.22
C GLY A 1062 101.87 -86.98 -54.25
N ASN A 1063 102.72 -86.04 -53.86
CA ASN A 1063 103.70 -85.39 -54.74
C ASN A 1063 104.94 -86.31 -54.93
N GLN A 1064 105.57 -86.29 -56.12
CA GLN A 1064 106.59 -87.30 -56.54
C GLN A 1064 107.88 -86.69 -57.14
N ALA A 1065 109.03 -87.35 -56.94
CA ALA A 1065 110.32 -87.06 -57.57
C ALA A 1065 111.07 -88.33 -58.08
N THR A 1066 111.86 -88.22 -59.15
CA THR A 1066 112.59 -89.35 -59.83
C THR A 1066 114.02 -88.95 -60.30
N GLY A 1067 115.01 -89.87 -60.30
CA GLY A 1067 116.37 -89.68 -60.88
C GLY A 1067 117.15 -90.98 -61.17
N THR A 1068 118.34 -90.92 -61.82
CA THR A 1068 119.08 -92.11 -62.37
C THR A 1068 120.62 -92.07 -62.24
N PHE A 1069 121.32 -93.23 -62.22
CA PHE A 1069 122.80 -93.39 -62.35
C PHE A 1069 123.18 -94.72 -63.08
N THR A 1070 124.46 -94.96 -63.45
CA THR A 1070 124.89 -96.13 -64.28
C THR A 1070 125.95 -97.06 -63.66
N VAL A 1071 125.99 -98.34 -64.06
CA VAL A 1071 126.95 -99.41 -63.69
C VAL A 1071 127.60 -100.07 -64.94
N THR A 1072 128.94 -100.10 -65.07
CA THR A 1072 129.67 -100.63 -66.26
C THR A 1072 130.56 -101.86 -65.96
N VAL A 1073 130.54 -102.91 -66.80
CA VAL A 1073 131.27 -104.21 -66.60
C VAL A 1073 132.12 -104.64 -67.85
N ARG A 1074 133.39 -105.14 -67.74
CA ARG A 1074 134.37 -105.44 -68.86
C ARG A 1074 135.12 -106.82 -68.84
N TYR A 1075 135.63 -107.36 -69.98
CA TYR A 1075 136.42 -108.64 -70.11
C TYR A 1075 137.93 -108.51 -69.75
N ALA A 1076 138.63 -109.64 -69.54
CA ALA A 1076 140.04 -109.70 -69.13
C ALA A 1076 141.00 -110.37 -70.17
N PHE A 1077 141.54 -109.63 -71.15
CA PHE A 1077 142.45 -110.13 -72.22
C PHE A 1077 143.93 -110.23 -71.81
N ASP A 1078 144.63 -111.31 -72.17
CA ASP A 1078 145.97 -111.68 -71.65
C ASP A 1078 147.09 -111.91 -72.72
N GLY A 1079 146.96 -111.37 -73.95
CA GLY A 1079 148.04 -111.36 -74.97
C GLY A 1079 147.96 -112.42 -76.09
N PHE A 1080 148.81 -112.31 -77.13
CA PHE A 1080 148.98 -113.32 -78.20
C PHE A 1080 150.17 -114.28 -77.91
N TYR A 1081 150.10 -115.54 -78.36
CA TYR A 1081 151.13 -116.58 -78.16
C TYR A 1081 151.69 -117.16 -79.48
N GLN A 1082 152.88 -117.80 -79.45
CA GLN A 1082 153.57 -118.40 -80.62
C GLN A 1082 152.67 -119.36 -81.44
N PRO A 1083 152.78 -119.35 -82.79
CA PRO A 1083 153.91 -118.88 -83.60
C PRO A 1083 153.90 -117.38 -83.99
N ILE A 1084 153.02 -116.55 -83.42
CA ILE A 1084 153.03 -115.10 -83.62
C ILE A 1084 153.79 -114.43 -82.48
N ASP A 1085 154.80 -113.62 -82.82
CA ASP A 1085 155.45 -112.73 -81.87
C ASP A 1085 154.86 -111.32 -81.95
N MET A 1086 154.63 -110.71 -80.78
CA MET A 1086 154.13 -109.35 -80.61
C MET A 1086 155.21 -108.36 -80.18
N ASN A 1087 156.43 -108.80 -79.92
CA ASN A 1087 157.54 -108.01 -79.38
C ASN A 1087 158.16 -107.05 -80.42
N GLY A 1088 157.33 -106.34 -81.19
CA GLY A 1088 157.76 -105.39 -82.22
C GLY A 1088 158.38 -106.03 -83.46
N VAL A 1089 158.29 -107.36 -83.59
CA VAL A 1089 158.85 -108.14 -84.69
C VAL A 1089 157.87 -108.19 -85.87
N LEU A 1090 158.39 -108.20 -87.09
CA LEU A 1090 157.59 -108.37 -88.29
C LEU A 1090 157.60 -109.85 -88.69
N ASN A 1091 156.48 -110.54 -88.43
CA ASN A 1091 156.34 -111.98 -88.66
C ASN A 1091 156.37 -112.29 -90.18
N SER A 1092 157.45 -112.87 -90.69
CA SER A 1092 157.66 -113.25 -92.10
C SER A 1092 157.12 -114.63 -92.41
N VAL A 1093 156.25 -114.73 -93.40
CA VAL A 1093 155.57 -115.98 -93.74
C VAL A 1093 155.43 -116.10 -95.25
N LYS A 1094 155.44 -117.33 -95.76
CA LYS A 1094 155.15 -117.57 -97.18
C LYS A 1094 153.71 -117.19 -97.48
N ALA A 1095 153.48 -116.38 -98.52
CA ALA A 1095 152.14 -116.05 -98.96
C ALA A 1095 151.33 -117.29 -99.33
N GLY A 1096 150.03 -117.30 -98.98
CA GLY A 1096 149.14 -118.45 -99.21
C GLY A 1096 149.12 -119.49 -98.08
N SER A 1097 149.93 -119.32 -97.03
CA SER A 1097 149.97 -120.20 -95.85
C SER A 1097 148.79 -119.95 -94.89
N ALA A 1098 148.52 -120.91 -94.01
CA ALA A 1098 147.60 -120.74 -92.87
C ALA A 1098 148.36 -120.62 -91.54
N ILE A 1099 148.05 -119.58 -90.75
CA ILE A 1099 148.75 -119.18 -89.52
C ILE A 1099 147.82 -119.33 -88.30
N PRO A 1100 148.14 -120.15 -87.28
CA PRO A 1100 147.35 -120.18 -86.05
C PRO A 1100 147.66 -118.99 -85.12
N VAL A 1101 146.65 -118.15 -84.85
CA VAL A 1101 146.67 -117.00 -83.94
C VAL A 1101 146.14 -117.40 -82.56
N LYS A 1102 146.95 -117.34 -81.50
CA LYS A 1102 146.56 -117.83 -80.16
C LYS A 1102 146.45 -116.70 -79.11
N PHE A 1103 145.43 -116.68 -78.22
CA PHE A 1103 145.25 -115.67 -77.12
C PHE A 1103 144.35 -116.16 -75.94
N SER A 1104 144.29 -115.46 -74.80
CA SER A 1104 143.47 -115.80 -73.60
C SER A 1104 142.59 -114.64 -73.09
N LEU A 1105 141.42 -114.97 -72.50
CA LEU A 1105 140.42 -114.03 -71.93
C LEU A 1105 140.09 -114.30 -70.45
N GLY A 1106 141.04 -114.87 -69.71
CA GLY A 1106 140.84 -115.25 -68.29
C GLY A 1106 139.92 -116.45 -68.08
N GLY A 1107 139.66 -117.24 -69.13
CA GLY A 1107 138.79 -118.43 -69.12
C GLY A 1107 138.03 -118.61 -70.44
N ASN A 1108 137.18 -119.64 -70.50
CA ASN A 1108 136.28 -119.86 -71.64
C ASN A 1108 135.08 -118.90 -71.57
N GLN A 1109 135.15 -117.79 -72.30
CA GLN A 1109 134.08 -116.79 -72.45
C GLN A 1109 133.09 -117.15 -73.59
N GLY A 1110 133.11 -118.40 -74.07
CA GLY A 1110 132.40 -118.83 -75.29
C GLY A 1110 133.19 -118.52 -76.57
N LEU A 1111 132.65 -118.90 -77.73
CA LEU A 1111 133.29 -118.65 -79.03
C LEU A 1111 132.83 -117.33 -79.68
N ASP A 1112 131.72 -116.74 -79.22
CA ASP A 1112 131.18 -115.45 -79.68
C ASP A 1112 131.83 -114.25 -78.94
N ILE A 1113 133.17 -114.26 -78.92
CA ILE A 1113 133.98 -113.29 -78.17
C ILE A 1113 134.46 -112.13 -79.02
N PHE A 1114 134.50 -112.29 -80.33
CA PHE A 1114 134.89 -111.24 -81.25
C PHE A 1114 133.74 -110.27 -81.51
N ALA A 1115 134.08 -109.01 -81.65
CA ALA A 1115 133.18 -108.06 -82.28
C ALA A 1115 132.98 -108.41 -83.77
N LEU A 1116 131.90 -107.90 -84.35
CA LEU A 1116 131.60 -108.05 -85.77
C LEU A 1116 132.80 -107.60 -86.64
N ASN A 1117 133.13 -108.37 -87.69
CA ASN A 1117 134.27 -108.15 -88.60
C ASN A 1117 135.69 -108.35 -88.00
N SER A 1118 135.80 -109.02 -86.84
CA SER A 1118 137.08 -109.40 -86.23
C SER A 1118 137.28 -110.93 -86.22
N PRO A 1119 138.50 -111.47 -86.42
CA PRO A 1119 139.76 -110.76 -86.68
C PRO A 1119 139.81 -110.16 -88.10
N SER A 1120 140.39 -108.96 -88.23
CA SER A 1120 140.54 -108.27 -89.51
C SER A 1120 142.01 -108.13 -89.91
N SER A 1121 142.31 -108.18 -91.21
CA SER A 1121 143.65 -107.95 -91.72
C SER A 1121 143.68 -106.92 -92.84
N VAL A 1122 144.47 -105.87 -92.66
CA VAL A 1122 144.61 -104.77 -93.62
C VAL A 1122 146.04 -104.68 -94.15
N GLY A 1123 146.17 -104.27 -95.42
CA GLY A 1123 147.47 -103.99 -96.03
C GLY A 1123 148.21 -102.92 -95.24
N ASN A 1124 149.52 -103.08 -95.10
CA ASN A 1124 150.38 -102.18 -94.35
C ASN A 1124 151.71 -102.01 -95.08
N THR A 1125 152.40 -100.89 -94.88
CA THR A 1125 153.77 -100.71 -95.40
C THR A 1125 154.73 -101.59 -94.60
N CYS A 1126 155.64 -102.28 -95.29
CA CYS A 1126 156.68 -103.06 -94.60
C CYS A 1126 157.61 -102.13 -93.84
N GLY A 1127 157.56 -102.18 -92.51
CA GLY A 1127 158.44 -101.42 -91.63
C GLY A 1127 159.87 -101.97 -91.64
N THR A 1128 160.78 -101.25 -90.97
CA THR A 1128 162.19 -101.64 -90.79
C THR A 1128 162.43 -102.60 -89.62
N ALA A 1129 161.35 -103.15 -89.05
CA ALA A 1129 161.42 -104.04 -87.88
C ALA A 1129 162.15 -105.35 -88.22
N PRO A 1130 162.83 -105.99 -87.24
CA PRO A 1130 163.47 -107.28 -87.43
C PRO A 1130 162.45 -108.29 -87.97
N VAL A 1131 162.87 -109.02 -88.99
CA VAL A 1131 162.02 -109.99 -89.68
C VAL A 1131 162.34 -111.37 -89.11
N ASP A 1132 161.33 -112.06 -88.59
CA ASP A 1132 161.44 -113.42 -88.08
C ASP A 1132 160.51 -114.35 -88.85
N ASP A 1133 160.99 -115.52 -89.25
CA ASP A 1133 160.22 -116.44 -90.10
C ASP A 1133 159.24 -117.27 -89.27
N VAL A 1134 157.98 -117.34 -89.70
CA VAL A 1134 156.97 -118.21 -89.11
C VAL A 1134 157.26 -119.66 -89.51
N GLU A 1135 157.76 -120.45 -88.57
CA GLU A 1135 158.30 -121.81 -88.77
C GLU A 1135 157.22 -122.90 -88.97
N GLN A 1136 155.95 -122.61 -88.66
CA GLN A 1136 154.85 -123.56 -88.81
C GLN A 1136 153.74 -123.01 -89.69
N THR A 1137 153.47 -123.72 -90.78
CA THR A 1137 152.32 -123.53 -91.65
C THR A 1137 151.51 -124.82 -91.71
N VAL A 1138 150.19 -124.74 -91.52
CA VAL A 1138 149.30 -125.91 -91.64
C VAL A 1138 148.73 -126.03 -93.06
N THR A 1139 148.38 -127.25 -93.49
CA THR A 1139 147.82 -127.54 -94.82
C THR A 1139 146.59 -126.67 -95.11
N ALA A 1140 146.55 -126.04 -96.29
CA ALA A 1140 145.59 -124.99 -96.64
C ALA A 1140 144.11 -125.48 -96.64
N GLY A 1141 143.42 -125.26 -95.52
CA GLY A 1141 141.94 -125.28 -95.37
C GLY A 1141 141.38 -123.88 -95.01
N GLY A 1142 140.08 -123.75 -94.74
CA GLY A 1142 139.43 -122.47 -94.36
C GLY A 1142 139.76 -121.99 -92.93
N SER A 1143 139.61 -120.69 -92.65
CA SER A 1143 139.89 -120.08 -91.32
C SER A 1143 138.84 -120.46 -90.26
N SER A 1144 139.23 -120.79 -89.01
CA SER A 1144 138.32 -121.17 -87.92
C SER A 1144 138.82 -120.75 -86.52
N LEU A 1145 137.91 -120.40 -85.59
CA LEU A 1145 138.21 -120.14 -84.16
C LEU A 1145 137.85 -121.36 -83.31
N SER A 1146 138.74 -121.72 -82.40
CA SER A 1146 138.53 -122.77 -81.42
C SER A 1146 139.06 -122.33 -80.07
N TYR A 1147 138.61 -123.00 -79.00
CA TYR A 1147 139.24 -122.89 -77.70
C TYR A 1147 139.94 -124.22 -77.40
N SER A 1148 141.25 -124.16 -77.15
CA SER A 1148 142.05 -125.33 -76.81
C SER A 1148 141.88 -125.68 -75.33
N GLY A 1149 141.96 -126.98 -75.01
CA GLY A 1149 141.99 -127.45 -73.61
C GLY A 1149 143.17 -126.92 -72.78
N GLY A 1150 144.15 -126.26 -73.43
CA GLY A 1150 145.28 -125.58 -72.79
C GLY A 1150 145.02 -124.13 -72.38
N GLY A 1151 143.77 -123.66 -72.35
CA GLY A 1151 143.43 -122.32 -71.83
C GLY A 1151 143.52 -121.17 -72.84
N GLN A 1152 143.68 -121.49 -74.13
CA GLN A 1152 143.91 -120.51 -75.18
C GLN A 1152 142.88 -120.65 -76.29
N TYR A 1153 142.39 -119.51 -76.78
CA TYR A 1153 141.73 -119.39 -78.06
C TYR A 1153 142.75 -119.53 -79.18
N ILE A 1154 142.41 -120.29 -80.23
CA ILE A 1154 143.23 -120.49 -81.42
C ILE A 1154 142.39 -120.18 -82.65
N TYR A 1155 142.77 -119.15 -83.40
CA TYR A 1155 142.18 -118.74 -84.66
C TYR A 1155 143.11 -119.07 -85.82
N VAL A 1156 142.73 -120.00 -86.68
CA VAL A 1156 143.51 -120.33 -87.89
C VAL A 1156 143.24 -119.26 -88.95
N TRP A 1157 144.26 -118.49 -89.32
CA TRP A 1157 144.18 -117.42 -90.30
C TRP A 1157 144.76 -117.86 -91.65
N LYS A 1158 143.88 -118.11 -92.63
CA LYS A 1158 144.29 -118.36 -94.02
C LYS A 1158 144.73 -117.06 -94.70
N THR A 1159 145.93 -117.05 -95.29
CA THR A 1159 146.48 -115.89 -95.99
C THR A 1159 146.39 -116.06 -97.50
N ASP A 1160 146.36 -114.94 -98.25
CA ASP A 1160 146.20 -114.96 -99.70
C ASP A 1160 147.55 -115.13 -100.43
N PRO A 1161 147.66 -116.02 -101.43
CA PRO A 1161 148.89 -116.17 -102.22
C PRO A 1161 149.34 -114.89 -102.94
N SER A 1162 148.39 -114.02 -103.32
CA SER A 1162 148.69 -112.74 -103.99
C SER A 1162 149.43 -111.74 -103.09
N TRP A 1163 149.54 -112.00 -101.79
CA TRP A 1163 150.20 -111.11 -100.84
C TRP A 1163 151.72 -111.23 -100.84
N SER A 1164 152.33 -112.13 -101.63
CA SER A 1164 153.80 -112.22 -101.74
C SER A 1164 154.39 -110.83 -102.04
N GLY A 1165 155.40 -110.44 -101.25
CA GLY A 1165 156.02 -109.11 -101.30
C GLY A 1165 155.33 -108.01 -100.49
N THR A 1166 154.21 -108.26 -99.80
CA THR A 1166 153.44 -107.24 -99.05
C THR A 1166 153.53 -107.42 -97.53
N CYS A 1167 153.13 -106.40 -96.74
CA CYS A 1167 152.98 -106.49 -95.28
C CYS A 1167 151.54 -106.21 -94.85
N ARG A 1168 151.09 -106.79 -93.72
CA ARG A 1168 149.72 -106.63 -93.21
C ARG A 1168 149.65 -106.54 -91.68
N LYS A 1169 148.61 -105.90 -91.16
CA LYS A 1169 148.29 -105.83 -89.71
C LYS A 1169 147.03 -106.65 -89.42
N LEU A 1170 147.13 -107.63 -88.50
CA LEU A 1170 146.00 -108.37 -87.95
C LEU A 1170 145.48 -107.66 -86.69
N THR A 1171 144.17 -107.41 -86.60
CA THR A 1171 143.51 -106.82 -85.42
C THR A 1171 142.40 -107.74 -84.91
N VAL A 1172 142.38 -107.96 -83.60
CA VAL A 1172 141.38 -108.73 -82.84
C VAL A 1172 140.64 -107.79 -81.90
N THR A 1173 139.35 -107.57 -82.14
CA THR A 1173 138.45 -106.78 -81.28
C THR A 1173 137.46 -107.70 -80.57
N LEU A 1174 137.25 -107.49 -79.28
CA LEU A 1174 136.30 -108.22 -78.42
C LEU A 1174 134.96 -107.49 -78.27
N ARG A 1175 133.93 -108.22 -77.83
CA ARG A 1175 132.55 -107.71 -77.70
C ARG A 1175 132.35 -106.62 -76.63
N ASP A 1176 133.23 -106.54 -75.62
CA ASP A 1176 133.20 -105.45 -74.63
C ASP A 1176 133.78 -104.12 -75.16
N GLY A 1177 134.21 -104.11 -76.43
CA GLY A 1177 134.78 -102.95 -77.12
C GLY A 1177 136.31 -102.86 -77.07
N THR A 1178 137.01 -103.80 -76.41
CA THR A 1178 138.49 -103.80 -76.33
C THR A 1178 139.14 -104.39 -77.60
N SER A 1179 140.33 -103.92 -78.03
CA SER A 1179 141.00 -104.34 -79.30
C SER A 1179 142.52 -104.56 -79.15
N GLN A 1180 143.08 -105.51 -79.91
CA GLN A 1180 144.48 -106.00 -79.83
C GLN A 1180 145.03 -106.33 -81.24
N PHE A 1181 146.35 -106.25 -81.52
CA PHE A 1181 146.87 -106.36 -82.91
C PHE A 1181 148.31 -106.90 -83.08
N ALA A 1182 148.65 -107.47 -84.25
CA ALA A 1182 149.99 -107.98 -84.64
C ALA A 1182 150.35 -107.70 -86.13
N TYR A 1183 151.64 -107.70 -86.51
CA TYR A 1183 152.13 -107.33 -87.86
C TYR A 1183 152.86 -108.47 -88.60
N PHE A 1184 152.70 -108.55 -89.93
CA PHE A 1184 153.22 -109.64 -90.79
C PHE A 1184 153.86 -109.13 -92.10
N LYS A 1185 154.89 -109.83 -92.61
CA LYS A 1185 155.51 -109.68 -93.95
C LYS A 1185 155.34 -110.98 -94.74
N PHE A 1186 155.00 -110.87 -96.02
CA PHE A 1186 154.77 -112.02 -96.87
C PHE A 1186 155.88 -112.16 -97.92
N LYS A 1187 156.54 -113.32 -97.96
CA LYS A 1187 157.55 -113.69 -98.97
C LYS A 1187 156.99 -114.61 -100.03
#